data_AF-A0A7Z0QQU1-F1
#
_entry.id   AF-A0A7Z0QQU1-F1
#
_cell.length_a   1.000
_cell.length_b   1.000
_cell.length_c   1.000
_cell.angle_alpha   90.00
_cell.angle_beta   90.00
_cell.angle_gamma   90.00
#
_symmetry.space_group_name_H-M   'P 1'
#
loop_
_entity.id
_entity.type
_entity.pdbx_description
1 polymer ?
#
loop_
_entity_poly.entity_id
_entity_poly.type
_entity_poly.pdbx_seq_one_letter_code
_entity_poly.pdbx_strand_id
1 'polypeptide(L)'
;MPTSPIARWRSRRRDLRIAGAALVAVYALYLVAANVFLNSSWGDAVVNRKPERYHARWDWAASLYPGHIHARGVVMGGHARTTRWAVASPVAQGRIKLLPLLGREVAFGTIRARDVSVAVRRSATDLPSTVRRGRAPWTFRFDAITTPSLLRLDFFDAHVSGRGKARFAFEKELEGGPMEVGRSTLSMPDATLRVGTVELLRGGRLDFELSIPAHIREQAEGEDKLVLLDAHMRVDGPAPGLDLVARHGDALPIDTAVDSGHLRADLTLHRGVLMPGSRLDWSAPVLSRTAAGEDVRHPLGVALRTADDRILVAARIPEGAGRPPRLHADLRILDRRIGPDDWLRPVRALSGTVAAHWADVPLRWIDVLLDDVDWLSVDGRADVEADLQLHRGQLAAGSRMDLRDTRLRARVLDNLFQGKAHAQLRVADDSGDEILRTRIAIVMERFALAPERAPARTELQGRDLRLDLESTGPIADFHRTLDARLRFEDAEVPDLARYNRYLPGDSARLVGGRGVAGGDLRLDNAGEMIAGRIRVRGQGVRFALGPSRLSGDVVLDSRLTRMERVGRHYTVDSLQVELDGVRLEGGSADAPPWWARVALDDGTLAWGEPFEVSGRGRVDMRDVSVVLGLFADRSAFPRWIGRLVDSGEVQATGRLRVRDNELVFDRVEASNDRIDLRARMRIADGTPDGDLYARWGVLGVGMELVDGERTWHLPGAREWYEGRPALLPPE
;
A
#
# COMPACT_ATOMS: atom_id res chain seq x y z
N MET A 1 -10.39 -82.44 64.12
CA MET A 1 -10.69 -82.99 62.77
C MET A 1 -10.25 -81.97 61.71
N PRO A 2 -9.22 -82.25 60.90
CA PRO A 2 -8.69 -81.28 59.93
C PRO A 2 -9.33 -81.45 58.54
N THR A 3 -9.71 -80.34 57.92
CA THR A 3 -10.31 -80.26 56.59
C THR A 3 -9.25 -80.40 55.49
N SER A 4 -9.49 -81.34 54.57
CA SER A 4 -8.60 -81.75 53.48
C SER A 4 -8.21 -80.61 52.50
N PRO A 5 -6.96 -80.58 52.00
CA PRO A 5 -6.46 -79.58 51.04
C PRO A 5 -7.15 -79.60 49.66
N ILE A 6 -7.92 -80.65 49.34
CA ILE A 6 -8.64 -80.80 48.06
C ILE A 6 -9.83 -79.83 47.95
N ALA A 7 -10.46 -79.46 49.08
CA ALA A 7 -11.57 -78.52 49.10
C ALA A 7 -11.14 -77.08 48.77
N ARG A 8 -9.92 -76.66 49.19
CA ARG A 8 -9.37 -75.32 48.90
C ARG A 8 -8.96 -75.14 47.43
N TRP A 9 -8.66 -76.23 46.71
CA TRP A 9 -8.29 -76.18 45.30
C TRP A 9 -9.51 -76.10 44.36
N ARG A 10 -10.63 -76.73 44.74
CA ARG A 10 -11.91 -76.61 44.02
C ARG A 10 -12.58 -75.24 44.23
N SER A 11 -12.50 -74.64 45.42
CA SER A 11 -13.00 -73.28 45.65
C SER A 11 -12.18 -72.25 44.86
N ARG A 12 -10.85 -72.34 44.88
CA ARG A 12 -9.97 -71.47 44.06
C ARG A 12 -10.23 -71.60 42.55
N ARG A 13 -10.59 -72.79 42.03
CA ARG A 13 -11.02 -72.93 40.61
C ARG A 13 -12.35 -72.25 40.31
N ARG A 14 -13.29 -72.23 41.25
CA ARG A 14 -14.56 -71.49 41.11
C ARG A 14 -14.31 -69.99 41.16
N ASP A 15 -13.49 -69.53 42.09
CA ASP A 15 -13.15 -68.11 42.25
C ASP A 15 -12.32 -67.59 41.07
N LEU A 16 -11.41 -68.39 40.52
CA LEU A 16 -10.67 -68.08 39.28
C LEU A 16 -11.59 -68.06 38.05
N ARG A 17 -12.59 -68.93 37.98
CA ARG A 17 -13.60 -68.91 36.90
C ARG A 17 -14.52 -67.70 36.99
N ILE A 18 -14.93 -67.31 38.20
CA ILE A 18 -15.73 -66.11 38.45
C ILE A 18 -14.91 -64.86 38.15
N ALA A 19 -13.65 -64.79 38.59
CA ALA A 19 -12.74 -63.70 38.26
C ALA A 19 -12.48 -63.61 36.75
N GLY A 20 -12.27 -64.75 36.08
CA GLY A 20 -12.13 -64.82 34.63
C GLY A 20 -13.40 -64.37 33.90
N ALA A 21 -14.57 -64.83 34.32
CA ALA A 21 -15.85 -64.42 33.75
C ALA A 21 -16.15 -62.93 33.97
N ALA A 22 -15.83 -62.40 35.16
CA ALA A 22 -15.94 -60.97 35.46
C ALA A 22 -15.01 -60.15 34.58
N LEU A 23 -13.77 -60.59 34.36
CA LEU A 23 -12.81 -59.91 33.48
C LEU A 23 -13.26 -59.91 32.02
N VAL A 24 -13.81 -61.04 31.54
CA VAL A 24 -14.42 -61.13 30.20
C VAL A 24 -15.65 -60.23 30.08
N ALA A 25 -16.52 -60.19 31.10
CA ALA A 25 -17.70 -59.34 31.10
C ALA A 25 -17.35 -57.85 31.11
N VAL A 26 -16.36 -57.45 31.92
CA VAL A 26 -15.84 -56.06 31.95
C VAL A 26 -15.22 -55.69 30.60
N TYR A 27 -14.46 -56.60 29.99
CA TYR A 27 -13.89 -56.38 28.66
C TYR A 27 -14.96 -56.28 27.57
N ALA A 28 -15.98 -57.14 27.59
CA ALA A 28 -17.10 -57.11 26.66
C ALA A 28 -17.92 -55.81 26.81
N LEU A 29 -18.18 -55.40 28.05
CA LEU A 29 -18.84 -54.12 28.36
C LEU A 29 -18.01 -52.94 27.83
N TYR A 30 -16.70 -52.96 28.03
CA TYR A 30 -15.79 -51.97 27.47
C TYR A 30 -15.87 -51.93 25.94
N LEU A 31 -15.82 -53.08 25.28
CA LEU A 31 -15.86 -53.17 23.81
C LEU A 31 -17.18 -52.60 23.27
N VAL A 32 -18.32 -52.93 23.87
CA VAL A 32 -19.61 -52.34 23.48
C VAL A 32 -19.62 -50.84 23.75
N ALA A 33 -19.30 -50.41 24.98
CA ALA A 33 -19.37 -49.01 25.38
C ALA A 33 -18.44 -48.12 24.54
N ALA A 34 -17.21 -48.55 24.28
CA ALA A 34 -16.24 -47.78 23.50
C ALA A 34 -16.66 -47.66 22.03
N ASN A 35 -17.10 -48.75 21.39
CA ASN A 35 -17.50 -48.72 19.98
C ASN A 35 -18.86 -48.00 19.77
N VAL A 36 -19.78 -48.08 20.73
CA VAL A 36 -21.02 -47.26 20.73
C VAL A 36 -20.69 -45.79 20.95
N PHE A 37 -19.81 -45.45 21.91
CA PHE A 37 -19.36 -44.07 22.12
C PHE A 37 -18.79 -43.49 20.83
N LEU A 38 -17.83 -44.18 20.21
CA LEU A 38 -17.14 -43.71 19.02
C LEU A 38 -18.02 -43.55 17.78
N ASN A 39 -19.14 -44.27 17.65
CA ASN A 39 -20.02 -44.21 16.46
C ASN A 39 -21.43 -43.68 16.77
N SER A 40 -21.62 -42.99 17.89
CA SER A 40 -22.92 -42.40 18.28
C SER A 40 -22.90 -40.87 18.23
N SER A 41 -24.08 -40.28 18.05
CA SER A 41 -24.29 -38.82 18.17
C SER A 41 -23.91 -38.28 19.55
N TRP A 42 -23.99 -39.12 20.59
CA TRP A 42 -23.55 -38.74 21.94
C TRP A 42 -22.04 -38.56 22.02
N GLY A 43 -21.24 -39.49 21.48
CA GLY A 43 -19.78 -39.35 21.46
C GLY A 43 -19.34 -38.14 20.61
N ASP A 44 -20.01 -37.92 19.48
CA ASP A 44 -19.81 -36.73 18.64
C ASP A 44 -20.07 -35.44 19.43
N ALA A 45 -21.19 -35.33 20.16
CA ALA A 45 -21.51 -34.18 21.00
C ALA A 45 -20.51 -33.95 22.15
N VAL A 46 -19.90 -35.01 22.70
CA VAL A 46 -18.88 -34.90 23.75
C VAL A 46 -17.58 -34.33 23.18
N VAL A 47 -17.16 -34.79 22.00
CA VAL A 47 -15.94 -34.33 21.32
C VAL A 47 -16.12 -32.91 20.76
N ASN A 48 -17.28 -32.62 20.18
CA ASN A 48 -17.61 -31.36 19.50
C ASN A 48 -18.43 -30.40 20.38
N ARG A 49 -18.09 -30.31 21.67
CA ARG A 49 -18.83 -29.48 22.65
C ARG A 49 -18.74 -27.96 22.37
N LYS A 50 -17.68 -27.52 21.69
CA LYS A 50 -17.45 -26.14 21.22
C LYS A 50 -16.91 -26.19 19.79
N PRO A 51 -17.77 -26.47 18.79
CA PRO A 51 -17.35 -26.72 17.42
C PRO A 51 -16.60 -25.53 16.82
N GLU A 52 -16.88 -24.31 17.29
CA GLU A 52 -16.16 -23.10 16.88
C GLU A 52 -14.68 -23.08 17.32
N ARG A 53 -14.30 -23.82 18.38
CA ARG A 53 -12.91 -23.91 18.86
C ARG A 53 -12.22 -25.20 18.45
N TYR A 54 -12.95 -26.29 18.41
CA TYR A 54 -12.47 -27.61 18.04
C TYR A 54 -13.62 -28.43 17.46
N HIS A 55 -13.40 -29.01 16.29
CA HIS A 55 -14.30 -29.98 15.68
C HIS A 55 -13.50 -31.18 15.19
N ALA A 56 -14.05 -32.38 15.36
CA ALA A 56 -13.51 -33.61 14.83
C ALA A 56 -14.65 -34.42 14.22
N ARG A 57 -14.45 -34.85 12.98
CA ARG A 57 -15.35 -35.71 12.22
C ARG A 57 -14.58 -36.97 11.82
N TRP A 58 -15.24 -38.11 11.87
CA TRP A 58 -14.74 -39.37 11.33
C TRP A 58 -15.92 -40.14 10.74
N ASP A 59 -15.66 -40.94 9.71
CA ASP A 59 -16.70 -41.76 9.08
C ASP A 59 -16.94 -43.04 9.88
N TRP A 60 -15.88 -43.57 10.50
CA TRP A 60 -15.94 -44.77 11.32
C TRP A 60 -14.77 -44.83 12.29
N ALA A 61 -15.01 -45.29 13.52
CA ALA A 61 -13.94 -45.54 14.48
C ALA A 61 -14.21 -46.78 15.36
N ALA A 62 -13.17 -47.52 15.71
CA ALA A 62 -13.28 -48.69 16.58
C ALA A 62 -12.16 -48.77 17.61
N SER A 63 -12.46 -49.40 18.75
CA SER A 63 -11.50 -49.65 19.82
C SER A 63 -11.61 -51.08 20.31
N LEU A 64 -10.68 -51.93 19.86
CA LEU A 64 -10.64 -53.36 20.24
C LEU A 64 -9.98 -53.56 21.60
N TYR A 65 -8.95 -52.78 21.92
CA TYR A 65 -8.24 -52.85 23.19
C TYR A 65 -8.40 -51.53 23.94
N PRO A 66 -8.40 -51.54 25.29
CA PRO A 66 -8.41 -50.33 26.11
C PRO A 66 -7.46 -49.24 25.59
N GLY A 67 -8.06 -48.13 25.15
CA GLY A 67 -7.37 -46.93 24.68
C GLY A 67 -6.79 -46.99 23.26
N HIS A 68 -6.94 -48.08 22.51
CA HIS A 68 -6.45 -48.18 21.13
C HIS A 68 -7.56 -47.85 20.13
N ILE A 69 -7.47 -46.69 19.51
CA ILE A 69 -8.49 -46.19 18.58
C ILE A 69 -7.97 -46.34 17.16
N HIS A 70 -8.78 -46.92 16.28
CA HIS A 70 -8.58 -46.93 14.84
C HIS A 70 -9.74 -46.18 14.18
N ALA A 71 -9.45 -45.17 13.38
CA ALA A 71 -10.45 -44.31 12.78
C ALA A 71 -10.20 -44.11 11.27
N ARG A 72 -11.28 -43.94 10.51
CA ARG A 72 -11.29 -43.70 9.07
C ARG A 72 -12.00 -42.39 8.73
N GLY A 73 -11.55 -41.74 7.67
CA GLY A 73 -12.11 -40.47 7.20
C GLY A 73 -11.98 -39.34 8.22
N VAL A 74 -10.85 -39.29 8.94
CA VAL A 74 -10.65 -38.37 10.05
C VAL A 74 -10.37 -36.98 9.52
N VAL A 75 -11.21 -36.03 9.91
CA VAL A 75 -11.01 -34.60 9.70
C VAL A 75 -11.13 -33.92 11.04
N MET A 76 -10.04 -33.33 11.51
CA MET A 76 -9.99 -32.56 12.74
C MET A 76 -9.65 -31.12 12.39
N GLY A 77 -10.25 -30.17 13.09
CA GLY A 77 -9.91 -28.78 12.92
C GLY A 77 -10.31 -27.98 14.13
N GLY A 78 -9.86 -26.75 14.15
CA GLY A 78 -10.14 -25.87 15.26
C GLY A 78 -9.75 -24.45 14.95
N HIS A 79 -10.21 -23.57 15.80
CA HIS A 79 -9.84 -22.18 15.76
C HIS A 79 -9.45 -21.75 17.18
N ALA A 80 -8.21 -21.34 17.30
CA ALA A 80 -7.64 -20.84 18.54
C ALA A 80 -7.10 -19.44 18.27
N ARG A 81 -7.66 -18.44 18.95
CA ARG A 81 -7.29 -17.04 18.79
C ARG A 81 -7.41 -16.58 17.34
N THR A 82 -6.32 -16.22 16.67
CA THR A 82 -6.28 -15.80 15.26
C THR A 82 -5.83 -16.93 14.33
N THR A 83 -5.70 -18.17 14.82
CA THR A 83 -5.19 -19.31 14.06
C THR A 83 -6.27 -20.36 13.84
N ARG A 84 -6.56 -20.67 12.57
CA ARG A 84 -7.37 -21.84 12.17
C ARG A 84 -6.45 -22.96 11.74
N TRP A 85 -6.72 -24.17 12.22
CA TRP A 85 -5.99 -25.35 11.80
C TRP A 85 -6.96 -26.46 11.37
N ALA A 86 -6.54 -27.27 10.42
CA ALA A 86 -7.25 -28.43 9.93
C ALA A 86 -6.26 -29.54 9.60
N VAL A 87 -6.60 -30.78 9.96
CA VAL A 87 -5.84 -31.99 9.70
C VAL A 87 -6.80 -33.01 9.13
N ALA A 88 -6.50 -33.53 7.94
CA ALA A 88 -7.28 -34.56 7.27
C ALA A 88 -6.41 -35.80 7.05
N SER A 89 -6.99 -36.98 7.30
CA SER A 89 -6.32 -38.27 7.14
C SER A 89 -7.36 -39.37 6.86
N PRO A 90 -7.24 -40.11 5.75
CA PRO A 90 -8.12 -41.25 5.45
C PRO A 90 -8.10 -42.33 6.53
N VAL A 91 -6.94 -42.57 7.15
CA VAL A 91 -6.78 -43.56 8.22
C VAL A 91 -5.89 -43.00 9.33
N ALA A 92 -6.35 -43.11 10.57
CA ALA A 92 -5.56 -42.76 11.75
C ALA A 92 -5.72 -43.84 12.82
N GLN A 93 -4.62 -44.16 13.51
CA GLN A 93 -4.61 -45.04 14.66
C GLN A 93 -3.87 -44.36 15.81
N GLY A 94 -4.34 -44.52 17.04
CA GLY A 94 -3.72 -43.87 18.18
C GLY A 94 -4.00 -44.60 19.48
N ARG A 95 -3.09 -44.46 20.45
CA ARG A 95 -3.30 -44.95 21.80
C ARG A 95 -3.51 -43.80 22.78
N ILE A 96 -4.73 -43.64 23.26
CA ILE A 96 -5.05 -42.72 24.35
C ILE A 96 -4.70 -43.38 25.70
N LYS A 97 -4.03 -42.64 26.58
CA LYS A 97 -3.75 -43.07 27.95
C LYS A 97 -5.01 -42.79 28.78
N LEU A 98 -5.65 -43.84 29.29
CA LEU A 98 -6.93 -43.70 30.00
C LEU A 98 -6.77 -43.17 31.44
N LEU A 99 -5.69 -43.53 32.13
CA LEU A 99 -5.46 -43.10 33.52
C LEU A 99 -5.27 -41.57 33.67
N PRO A 100 -4.48 -40.89 32.81
CA PRO A 100 -4.32 -39.43 32.87
C PRO A 100 -5.63 -38.64 32.68
N LEU A 101 -6.66 -39.21 32.06
CA LEU A 101 -7.96 -38.54 31.91
C LEU A 101 -8.61 -38.21 33.26
N LEU A 102 -8.38 -39.01 34.30
CA LEU A 102 -8.84 -38.73 35.66
C LEU A 102 -8.17 -37.48 36.24
N GLY A 103 -6.94 -37.19 35.81
CA GLY A 103 -6.16 -36.01 36.15
C GLY A 103 -6.37 -34.82 35.21
N ARG A 104 -7.38 -34.85 34.32
CA ARG A 104 -7.64 -33.82 33.28
C ARG A 104 -6.53 -33.67 32.25
N GLU A 105 -5.83 -34.75 31.96
CA GLU A 105 -4.82 -34.80 30.92
C GLU A 105 -5.31 -35.70 29.77
N VAL A 106 -5.42 -35.14 28.58
CA VAL A 106 -5.63 -35.90 27.34
C VAL A 106 -4.27 -36.22 26.76
N ALA A 107 -3.78 -37.43 27.06
CA ALA A 107 -2.47 -37.89 26.61
C ALA A 107 -2.56 -39.01 25.59
N PHE A 108 -1.90 -38.83 24.46
CA PHE A 108 -1.72 -39.89 23.46
C PHE A 108 -0.26 -40.36 23.47
N GLY A 109 -0.07 -41.68 23.49
CA GLY A 109 1.27 -42.27 23.41
C GLY A 109 1.87 -42.13 22.01
N THR A 110 1.30 -42.84 21.04
CA THR A 110 1.69 -42.69 19.62
C THR A 110 0.45 -42.60 18.77
N ILE A 111 0.38 -41.57 17.94
CA ILE A 111 -0.61 -41.44 16.87
C ILE A 111 0.11 -41.74 15.56
N ARG A 112 -0.48 -42.58 14.72
CA ARG A 112 0.00 -42.90 13.39
C ARG A 112 -1.11 -42.65 12.38
N ALA A 113 -0.85 -41.76 11.43
CA ALA A 113 -1.81 -41.38 10.40
C ALA A 113 -1.16 -41.57 9.01
N ARG A 114 -1.96 -41.83 7.97
CA ARG A 114 -1.48 -42.00 6.58
C ARG A 114 -2.18 -41.01 5.66
N ASP A 115 -1.47 -40.57 4.63
CA ASP A 115 -1.97 -39.64 3.61
C ASP A 115 -2.51 -38.35 4.24
N VAL A 116 -1.68 -37.77 5.11
CA VAL A 116 -2.05 -36.64 5.95
C VAL A 116 -1.94 -35.35 5.18
N SER A 117 -2.93 -34.48 5.34
CA SER A 117 -2.88 -33.09 4.91
C SER A 117 -3.10 -32.18 6.13
N VAL A 118 -2.20 -31.23 6.33
CA VAL A 118 -2.27 -30.25 7.42
C VAL A 118 -2.41 -28.86 6.81
N ALA A 119 -3.31 -28.05 7.36
CA ALA A 119 -3.45 -26.65 7.01
C ALA A 119 -3.56 -25.79 8.26
N VAL A 120 -2.69 -24.79 8.39
CA VAL A 120 -2.68 -23.79 9.46
C VAL A 120 -2.71 -22.41 8.82
N ARG A 121 -3.75 -21.62 9.11
CA ARG A 121 -4.01 -20.32 8.47
C ARG A 121 -4.34 -19.25 9.51
N ARG A 122 -4.04 -18.00 9.20
CA ARG A 122 -4.55 -16.86 9.99
C ARG A 122 -6.03 -16.64 9.73
N SER A 123 -6.70 -16.07 10.72
CA SER A 123 -8.09 -15.67 10.67
C SER A 123 -8.19 -14.26 11.24
N ALA A 124 -8.95 -13.38 10.56
CA ALA A 124 -9.17 -12.00 10.99
C ALA A 124 -9.96 -11.89 12.30
N THR A 125 -10.68 -12.95 12.69
CA THR A 125 -11.46 -13.02 13.93
C THR A 125 -10.59 -13.59 15.05
N ASP A 126 -10.46 -12.89 16.18
CA ASP A 126 -9.83 -13.44 17.40
C ASP A 126 -10.89 -14.13 18.30
N LEU A 127 -10.68 -15.41 18.62
CA LEU A 127 -11.46 -16.13 19.63
C LEU A 127 -10.69 -16.21 20.96
N PRO A 128 -11.02 -15.36 21.96
CA PRO A 128 -10.23 -15.25 23.17
C PRO A 128 -10.20 -16.52 24.04
N SER A 129 -9.10 -16.72 24.78
CA SER A 129 -8.99 -17.84 25.72
C SER A 129 -9.98 -17.65 26.86
N THR A 130 -10.69 -18.71 27.24
CA THR A 130 -11.59 -18.69 28.39
C THR A 130 -10.81 -19.16 29.62
N VAL A 131 -10.57 -18.28 30.59
CA VAL A 131 -9.99 -18.63 31.89
C VAL A 131 -11.12 -18.94 32.86
N ARG A 132 -11.11 -20.11 33.51
CA ARG A 132 -12.08 -20.48 34.55
C ARG A 132 -11.42 -20.49 35.91
N ARG A 133 -11.73 -19.48 36.74
CA ARG A 133 -11.20 -19.36 38.10
C ARG A 133 -11.62 -20.57 38.97
N GLY A 134 -10.68 -21.13 39.74
CA GLY A 134 -10.93 -22.19 40.73
C GLY A 134 -10.88 -23.63 40.20
N ARG A 135 -10.48 -23.86 38.94
CA ARG A 135 -10.43 -25.20 38.33
C ARG A 135 -9.11 -25.41 37.58
N ALA A 136 -8.39 -26.50 37.86
CA ALA A 136 -7.20 -26.88 37.07
C ALA A 136 -7.56 -27.08 35.59
N PRO A 137 -6.81 -26.48 34.65
CA PRO A 137 -7.07 -26.56 33.22
C PRO A 137 -6.84 -27.98 32.68
N TRP A 138 -7.30 -28.23 31.46
CA TRP A 138 -6.97 -29.47 30.75
C TRP A 138 -5.62 -29.35 30.06
N THR A 139 -4.82 -30.41 30.11
CA THR A 139 -3.55 -30.50 29.38
C THR A 139 -3.70 -31.48 28.23
N PHE A 140 -3.31 -31.07 27.02
CA PHE A 140 -3.21 -31.93 25.86
C PHE A 140 -1.74 -32.28 25.64
N ARG A 141 -1.44 -33.57 25.63
CA ARG A 141 -0.08 -34.07 25.43
C ARG A 141 -0.05 -35.11 24.32
N PHE A 142 0.70 -34.80 23.26
CA PHE A 142 0.90 -35.67 22.12
C PHE A 142 2.39 -35.97 21.99
N ASP A 143 2.83 -37.07 22.62
CA ASP A 143 4.25 -37.45 22.70
C ASP A 143 4.86 -37.71 21.31
N ALA A 144 4.05 -38.21 20.37
CA ALA A 144 4.46 -38.55 19.02
C ALA A 144 3.27 -38.70 18.05
N ILE A 145 3.04 -37.70 17.22
CA ILE A 145 2.19 -37.81 16.03
C ILE A 145 3.10 -38.14 14.85
N THR A 146 2.94 -39.32 14.27
CA THR A 146 3.80 -39.81 13.19
C THR A 146 2.99 -40.07 11.94
N THR A 147 3.54 -39.74 10.78
CA THR A 147 2.99 -40.13 9.50
C THR A 147 4.09 -40.59 8.56
N PRO A 148 3.94 -41.74 7.88
CA PRO A 148 4.86 -42.17 6.83
C PRO A 148 4.49 -41.58 5.45
N SER A 149 3.35 -40.87 5.34
CA SER A 149 2.84 -40.28 4.10
C SER A 149 2.14 -38.96 4.42
N LEU A 150 2.93 -37.89 4.58
CA LEU A 150 2.45 -36.52 4.57
C LEU A 150 2.41 -36.07 3.12
N LEU A 151 1.25 -35.57 2.68
CA LEU A 151 0.99 -35.12 1.31
C LEU A 151 1.08 -33.60 1.15
N ARG A 152 0.64 -32.88 2.19
CA ARG A 152 0.53 -31.43 2.19
C ARG A 152 0.68 -30.85 3.60
N LEU A 153 1.42 -29.76 3.71
CA LEU A 153 1.55 -28.94 4.90
C LEU A 153 1.44 -27.47 4.48
N ASP A 154 0.30 -26.84 4.78
CA ASP A 154 0.16 -25.39 4.69
C ASP A 154 0.38 -24.78 6.07
N PHE A 155 1.27 -23.80 6.16
CA PHE A 155 1.57 -23.06 7.37
C PHE A 155 1.70 -21.57 7.03
N PHE A 156 0.66 -20.79 7.34
CA PHE A 156 0.54 -19.39 6.91
C PHE A 156 0.74 -19.27 5.39
N ASP A 157 1.74 -18.52 4.94
CA ASP A 157 2.04 -18.32 3.52
C ASP A 157 2.93 -19.43 2.92
N ALA A 158 3.51 -20.30 3.76
CA ALA A 158 4.32 -21.43 3.33
C ALA A 158 3.42 -22.64 3.01
N HIS A 159 3.60 -23.18 1.81
CA HIS A 159 2.86 -24.31 1.29
C HIS A 159 3.87 -25.36 0.83
N VAL A 160 3.86 -26.51 1.49
CA VAL A 160 4.70 -27.65 1.13
C VAL A 160 3.81 -28.79 0.67
N SER A 161 4.10 -29.33 -0.50
CA SER A 161 3.42 -30.51 -1.05
C SER A 161 4.44 -31.51 -1.55
N GLY A 162 4.08 -32.80 -1.53
CA GLY A 162 5.00 -33.88 -1.86
C GLY A 162 4.72 -35.09 -0.99
N ARG A 163 5.41 -36.20 -1.24
CA ARG A 163 5.30 -37.39 -0.37
C ARG A 163 6.46 -37.44 0.59
N GLY A 164 6.18 -37.47 1.89
CA GLY A 164 7.24 -37.64 2.89
C GLY A 164 6.76 -38.21 4.22
N LYS A 165 7.68 -38.25 5.18
CA LYS A 165 7.42 -38.68 6.54
C LYS A 165 7.54 -37.48 7.49
N ALA A 166 6.71 -37.46 8.52
CA ALA A 166 6.78 -36.44 9.55
C ALA A 166 6.53 -37.03 10.93
N ARG A 167 7.15 -36.40 11.93
CA ARG A 167 6.91 -36.60 13.35
C ARG A 167 6.66 -35.24 13.98
N PHE A 168 5.57 -35.10 14.70
CA PHE A 168 5.22 -33.88 15.42
C PHE A 168 4.99 -34.21 16.90
N ALA A 169 5.53 -33.40 17.80
CA ALA A 169 5.34 -33.52 19.23
C ALA A 169 4.80 -32.20 19.77
N PHE A 170 3.73 -32.26 20.55
CA PHE A 170 3.00 -31.06 20.96
C PHE A 170 2.40 -31.22 22.35
N GLU A 171 2.58 -30.18 23.16
CA GLU A 171 1.94 -30.06 24.46
C GLU A 171 1.25 -28.70 24.59
N LYS A 172 0.02 -28.71 25.10
CA LYS A 172 -0.75 -27.49 25.31
C LYS A 172 -1.58 -27.59 26.57
N GLU A 173 -1.34 -26.67 27.48
CA GLU A 173 -2.25 -26.38 28.58
C GLU A 173 -3.33 -25.39 28.11
N LEU A 174 -4.60 -25.74 28.35
CA LEU A 174 -5.74 -24.89 28.01
C LEU A 174 -5.82 -23.65 28.92
N GLU A 175 -6.83 -22.81 28.68
CA GLU A 175 -7.13 -21.65 29.52
C GLU A 175 -5.99 -20.61 29.59
N GLY A 176 -5.15 -20.56 28.55
CA GLY A 176 -4.04 -19.61 28.44
C GLY A 176 -2.70 -20.15 28.94
N GLY A 177 -2.65 -21.40 29.43
CA GLY A 177 -1.41 -22.04 29.86
C GLY A 177 -0.38 -22.28 28.74
N PRO A 178 0.82 -22.78 29.10
CA PRO A 178 1.95 -22.90 28.19
C PRO A 178 1.68 -23.79 26.98
N MET A 179 2.38 -23.51 25.89
CA MET A 179 2.44 -24.32 24.68
C MET A 179 3.89 -24.71 24.43
N GLU A 180 4.14 -25.99 24.14
CA GLU A 180 5.43 -26.51 23.74
C GLU A 180 5.29 -27.28 22.43
N VAL A 181 6.25 -27.09 21.53
CA VAL A 181 6.43 -27.95 20.36
C VAL A 181 7.74 -28.70 20.58
N GLY A 182 7.62 -29.97 20.97
CA GLY A 182 8.79 -30.83 21.12
C GLY A 182 9.48 -31.09 19.78
N ARG A 183 10.60 -31.81 19.82
CA ARG A 183 11.39 -32.15 18.62
C ARG A 183 10.51 -32.79 17.54
N SER A 184 10.29 -32.03 16.48
CA SER A 184 9.42 -32.36 15.36
C SER A 184 10.25 -32.38 14.09
N THR A 185 10.01 -33.36 13.23
CA THR A 185 10.81 -33.61 12.01
C THR A 185 9.90 -33.80 10.82
N LEU A 186 10.37 -33.37 9.65
CA LEU A 186 9.76 -33.51 8.35
C LEU A 186 10.87 -33.95 7.39
N SER A 187 10.60 -34.95 6.56
CA SER A 187 11.52 -35.41 5.53
C SER A 187 10.70 -35.76 4.29
N MET A 188 10.87 -34.96 3.25
CA MET A 188 10.22 -35.09 1.95
C MET A 188 11.31 -35.15 0.87
N PRO A 189 11.56 -36.31 0.24
CA PRO A 189 12.56 -36.43 -0.83
C PRO A 189 12.15 -35.74 -2.14
N ASP A 190 10.85 -35.51 -2.35
CA ASP A 190 10.26 -34.92 -3.56
C ASP A 190 9.21 -33.89 -3.15
N ALA A 191 9.68 -32.73 -2.71
CA ALA A 191 8.92 -31.63 -2.16
C ALA A 191 8.83 -30.47 -3.15
N THR A 192 7.65 -29.88 -3.23
CA THR A 192 7.41 -28.57 -3.82
C THR A 192 7.10 -27.59 -2.69
N LEU A 193 7.95 -26.58 -2.53
CA LEU A 193 7.82 -25.53 -1.52
C LEU A 193 7.45 -24.21 -2.21
N ARG A 194 6.35 -23.61 -1.79
CA ARG A 194 5.89 -22.28 -2.22
C ARG A 194 5.69 -21.38 -1.01
N VAL A 195 6.15 -20.13 -1.08
CA VAL A 195 5.94 -19.10 -0.06
C VAL A 195 5.26 -17.91 -0.71
N GLY A 196 4.06 -17.54 -0.27
CA GLY A 196 3.26 -16.53 -0.96
C GLY A 196 2.97 -16.96 -2.40
N THR A 197 3.29 -16.12 -3.38
CA THR A 197 3.13 -16.44 -4.81
C THR A 197 4.36 -17.14 -5.42
N VAL A 198 5.45 -17.26 -4.66
CA VAL A 198 6.76 -17.69 -5.17
C VAL A 198 7.02 -19.16 -4.87
N GLU A 199 7.28 -19.95 -5.91
CA GLU A 199 7.72 -21.33 -5.78
C GLU A 199 9.25 -21.38 -5.60
N LEU A 200 9.74 -21.84 -4.45
CA LEU A 200 11.18 -21.82 -4.09
C LEU A 200 11.90 -23.14 -4.42
N LEU A 201 11.17 -24.26 -4.45
CA LEU A 201 11.69 -25.59 -4.70
C LEU A 201 10.64 -26.40 -5.46
N ARG A 202 11.05 -27.14 -6.50
CA ARG A 202 10.19 -28.04 -7.26
C ARG A 202 10.79 -29.44 -7.33
N GLY A 203 10.11 -30.40 -6.72
CA GLY A 203 10.54 -31.80 -6.71
C GLY A 203 11.93 -32.03 -6.10
N GLY A 204 12.27 -31.24 -5.08
CA GLY A 204 13.56 -31.32 -4.38
C GLY A 204 13.45 -32.00 -3.03
N ARG A 205 14.59 -32.31 -2.42
CA ARG A 205 14.64 -32.83 -1.05
C ARG A 205 14.48 -31.68 -0.05
N LEU A 206 13.55 -31.85 0.88
CA LEU A 206 13.33 -30.98 2.04
C LEU A 206 13.38 -31.83 3.32
N ASP A 207 14.39 -31.62 4.14
CA ASP A 207 14.43 -32.09 5.53
C ASP A 207 14.32 -30.88 6.46
N PHE A 208 13.43 -30.96 7.44
CA PHE A 208 13.19 -29.87 8.38
C PHE A 208 13.00 -30.44 9.78
N GLU A 209 13.72 -29.90 10.74
CA GLU A 209 13.59 -30.19 12.16
C GLU A 209 13.25 -28.89 12.89
N LEU A 210 12.35 -28.96 13.86
CA LEU A 210 11.96 -27.82 14.68
C LEU A 210 11.67 -28.21 16.12
N SER A 211 11.87 -27.27 17.03
CA SER A 211 11.34 -27.28 18.39
C SER A 211 11.07 -25.86 18.88
N ILE A 212 10.07 -25.72 19.74
CA ILE A 212 9.72 -24.48 20.40
C ILE A 212 9.53 -24.81 21.89
N PRO A 213 10.32 -24.22 22.80
CA PRO A 213 10.20 -24.48 24.24
C PRO A 213 8.84 -24.03 24.78
N ALA A 214 8.49 -24.54 25.96
CA ALA A 214 7.27 -24.15 26.65
C ALA A 214 7.21 -22.63 26.86
N HIS A 215 6.16 -22.00 26.34
CA HIS A 215 5.94 -20.56 26.48
C HIS A 215 4.46 -20.23 26.65
N ILE A 216 4.19 -19.14 27.37
CA ILE A 216 2.87 -18.50 27.44
C ILE A 216 2.76 -17.39 26.40
N ARG A 217 1.54 -16.95 26.13
CA ARG A 217 1.29 -15.92 25.12
C ARG A 217 1.99 -14.61 25.45
N GLU A 218 2.01 -14.20 26.72
CA GLU A 218 2.66 -12.96 27.16
C GLU A 218 4.17 -12.92 26.87
N GLN A 219 4.78 -14.08 26.56
CA GLN A 219 6.20 -14.18 26.23
C GLN A 219 6.47 -14.13 24.71
N ALA A 220 5.51 -14.53 23.87
CA ALA A 220 5.60 -14.50 22.42
C ALA A 220 4.21 -14.66 21.78
N GLU A 221 3.71 -13.65 21.07
CA GLU A 221 2.43 -13.70 20.37
C GLU A 221 2.62 -14.01 18.88
N GLY A 222 1.76 -14.87 18.31
CA GLY A 222 1.70 -15.12 16.88
C GLY A 222 3.05 -15.47 16.23
N GLU A 223 3.60 -14.47 15.54
CA GLU A 223 4.83 -14.50 14.76
C GLU A 223 6.10 -14.36 15.63
N ASP A 224 6.01 -13.70 16.79
CA ASP A 224 7.09 -13.60 17.80
C ASP A 224 7.64 -14.96 18.23
N LYS A 225 6.85 -16.03 18.05
CA LYS A 225 7.27 -17.42 18.32
C LYS A 225 8.50 -17.81 17.51
N LEU A 226 8.78 -17.15 16.39
CA LEU A 226 10.03 -17.31 15.63
C LEU A 226 11.26 -16.98 16.48
N VAL A 227 11.16 -16.08 17.46
CA VAL A 227 12.24 -15.76 18.41
C VAL A 227 12.51 -16.91 19.38
N LEU A 228 11.55 -17.83 19.56
CA LEU A 228 11.70 -19.04 20.38
C LEU A 228 12.03 -20.29 19.54
N LEU A 229 11.99 -20.17 18.20
CA LEU A 229 12.15 -21.29 17.30
C LEU A 229 13.61 -21.75 17.23
N ASP A 230 13.82 -23.02 17.54
CA ASP A 230 15.00 -23.76 17.14
C ASP A 230 14.64 -24.58 15.91
N ALA A 231 15.41 -24.44 14.84
CA ALA A 231 15.13 -25.15 13.59
C ALA A 231 16.40 -25.54 12.85
N HIS A 232 16.33 -26.65 12.13
CA HIS A 232 17.36 -27.07 11.18
C HIS A 232 16.69 -27.44 9.87
N MET A 233 17.08 -26.76 8.79
CA MET A 233 16.53 -26.98 7.46
C MET A 233 17.63 -27.40 6.49
N ARG A 234 17.39 -28.48 5.75
CA ARG A 234 18.18 -28.87 4.59
C ARG A 234 17.31 -28.93 3.35
N VAL A 235 17.78 -28.27 2.31
CA VAL A 235 17.13 -28.23 1.00
C VAL A 235 18.15 -28.60 -0.06
N ASP A 236 17.80 -29.48 -0.98
CA ASP A 236 18.61 -29.78 -2.16
C ASP A 236 17.68 -30.14 -3.33
N GLY A 237 17.65 -29.32 -4.38
CA GLY A 237 16.91 -29.65 -5.59
C GLY A 237 16.67 -28.48 -6.54
N PRO A 238 15.85 -28.70 -7.57
CA PRO A 238 15.52 -27.69 -8.57
C PRO A 238 14.79 -26.49 -7.98
N ALA A 239 15.24 -25.29 -8.34
CA ALA A 239 14.73 -24.01 -7.87
C ALA A 239 14.43 -23.09 -9.06
N PRO A 240 13.52 -22.11 -8.95
CA PRO A 240 13.16 -21.27 -10.10
C PRO A 240 14.35 -20.42 -10.59
N GLY A 241 14.25 -19.97 -11.83
CA GLY A 241 15.11 -18.93 -12.40
C GLY A 241 14.57 -17.52 -12.14
N LEU A 242 15.26 -16.51 -12.66
CA LEU A 242 14.77 -15.12 -12.68
C LEU A 242 14.34 -14.75 -14.09
N ASP A 243 13.13 -14.20 -14.27
CA ASP A 243 12.67 -13.63 -15.53
C ASP A 243 12.69 -12.10 -15.46
N LEU A 244 13.72 -11.49 -16.05
CA LEU A 244 13.79 -10.03 -16.24
C LEU A 244 13.19 -9.60 -17.60
N VAL A 245 12.77 -10.55 -18.46
CA VAL A 245 12.05 -10.26 -19.71
C VAL A 245 10.61 -9.86 -19.41
N ALA A 246 10.02 -10.42 -18.33
CA ALA A 246 8.87 -9.94 -17.56
C ALA A 246 7.84 -9.07 -18.30
N ARG A 247 6.62 -9.59 -18.46
CA ARG A 247 5.49 -8.89 -19.08
C ARG A 247 5.06 -7.68 -18.23
N HIS A 248 4.44 -6.68 -18.88
CA HIS A 248 3.83 -5.52 -18.21
C HIS A 248 2.95 -6.01 -17.05
N GLY A 249 3.28 -5.68 -15.79
CA GLY A 249 2.42 -6.08 -14.66
C GLY A 249 3.12 -6.64 -13.42
N ASP A 250 4.33 -7.18 -13.54
CA ASP A 250 4.98 -7.91 -12.45
C ASP A 250 6.20 -7.14 -11.92
N ALA A 251 6.30 -6.99 -10.59
CA ALA A 251 7.42 -6.27 -9.96
C ALA A 251 8.77 -7.00 -10.15
N LEU A 252 8.74 -8.34 -10.07
CA LEU A 252 9.80 -9.30 -10.39
C LEU A 252 9.14 -10.66 -10.67
N PRO A 253 8.94 -11.11 -11.91
CA PRO A 253 8.45 -12.46 -12.15
C PRO A 253 9.60 -13.44 -11.95
N ILE A 254 9.50 -14.24 -10.90
CA ILE A 254 10.32 -15.44 -10.75
C ILE A 254 9.85 -16.42 -11.83
N ASP A 255 10.79 -16.86 -12.69
CA ASP A 255 10.43 -17.76 -13.78
C ASP A 255 10.08 -19.14 -13.22
N THR A 256 8.86 -19.59 -13.50
CA THR A 256 8.39 -20.92 -13.12
C THR A 256 8.54 -21.93 -14.26
N ALA A 257 9.06 -21.52 -15.43
CA ALA A 257 9.32 -22.39 -16.57
C ALA A 257 10.47 -23.39 -16.30
N VAL A 258 10.49 -24.45 -17.13
CA VAL A 258 11.02 -25.78 -16.84
C VAL A 258 12.56 -25.87 -16.78
N ASP A 259 13.28 -24.81 -17.12
CA ASP A 259 14.74 -24.73 -16.99
C ASP A 259 15.13 -24.14 -15.63
N SER A 260 15.00 -24.98 -14.60
CA SER A 260 15.19 -24.58 -13.21
C SER A 260 16.66 -24.50 -12.82
N GLY A 261 17.00 -23.51 -11.99
CA GLY A 261 18.22 -23.48 -11.22
C GLY A 261 18.31 -24.61 -10.19
N HIS A 262 19.31 -24.55 -9.32
CA HIS A 262 19.53 -25.50 -8.24
C HIS A 262 19.73 -24.75 -6.92
N LEU A 263 18.99 -25.15 -5.89
CA LEU A 263 19.12 -24.62 -4.54
C LEU A 263 19.67 -25.71 -3.62
N ARG A 264 20.75 -25.38 -2.92
CA ARG A 264 21.28 -26.18 -1.80
C ARG A 264 21.35 -25.29 -0.56
N ALA A 265 20.70 -25.70 0.52
CA ALA A 265 20.74 -24.98 1.78
C ALA A 265 20.91 -25.95 2.96
N ASP A 266 21.70 -25.54 3.94
CA ASP A 266 21.84 -26.18 5.25
C ASP A 266 21.85 -25.05 6.29
N LEU A 267 20.69 -24.78 6.89
CA LEU A 267 20.44 -23.62 7.73
C LEU A 267 20.06 -24.04 9.14
N THR A 268 20.77 -23.55 10.14
CA THR A 268 20.47 -23.80 11.56
C THR A 268 20.06 -22.51 12.23
N LEU A 269 18.89 -22.51 12.84
CA LEU A 269 18.32 -21.41 13.61
C LEU A 269 18.29 -21.82 15.09
N HIS A 270 18.76 -20.96 15.98
CA HIS A 270 18.61 -21.14 17.42
C HIS A 270 17.97 -19.89 18.02
N ARG A 271 16.79 -20.05 18.63
CA ARG A 271 15.98 -18.95 19.18
C ARG A 271 15.87 -17.75 18.22
N GLY A 272 15.49 -18.01 16.98
CA GLY A 272 15.34 -16.98 15.94
C GLY A 272 16.66 -16.39 15.39
N VAL A 273 17.83 -16.91 15.80
CA VAL A 273 19.15 -16.46 15.32
C VAL A 273 19.75 -17.47 14.36
N LEU A 274 20.12 -17.05 13.15
CA LEU A 274 20.79 -17.92 12.19
C LEU A 274 22.22 -18.22 12.68
N MET A 275 22.55 -19.49 12.87
CA MET A 275 23.77 -19.94 13.53
C MET A 275 24.97 -20.03 12.58
N PRO A 276 26.21 -19.83 13.08
CA PRO A 276 27.42 -20.00 12.30
C PRO A 276 27.51 -21.39 11.66
N GLY A 277 28.06 -21.47 10.45
CA GLY A 277 28.10 -22.71 9.66
C GLY A 277 26.87 -22.92 8.78
N SER A 278 25.81 -22.13 8.94
CA SER A 278 24.68 -22.11 8.00
C SER A 278 25.16 -21.66 6.61
N ARG A 279 24.67 -22.32 5.57
CA ARG A 279 25.02 -22.07 4.17
C ARG A 279 23.82 -22.18 3.24
N LEU A 280 23.78 -21.36 2.22
CA LEU A 280 22.86 -21.48 1.10
C LEU A 280 23.62 -21.16 -0.20
N ASP A 281 23.42 -21.99 -1.21
CA ASP A 281 23.94 -21.84 -2.56
C ASP A 281 22.78 -21.97 -3.53
N TRP A 282 22.56 -20.94 -4.33
CA TRP A 282 21.54 -20.92 -5.36
C TRP A 282 22.18 -20.56 -6.69
N SER A 283 22.10 -21.49 -7.64
CA SER A 283 22.48 -21.25 -9.03
C SER A 283 21.22 -21.16 -9.87
N ALA A 284 20.94 -20.03 -10.50
CA ALA A 284 19.73 -19.83 -11.29
C ALA A 284 20.07 -19.26 -12.68
N PRO A 285 19.35 -19.66 -13.74
CA PRO A 285 19.36 -18.90 -14.98
C PRO A 285 18.59 -17.58 -14.77
N VAL A 286 19.15 -16.50 -15.28
CA VAL A 286 18.51 -15.20 -15.40
C VAL A 286 18.19 -14.98 -16.86
N LEU A 287 16.92 -14.96 -17.20
CA LEU A 287 16.43 -14.51 -18.49
C LEU A 287 16.45 -12.98 -18.48
N SER A 288 17.15 -12.38 -19.43
CA SER A 288 17.17 -10.92 -19.63
C SER A 288 17.15 -10.60 -21.11
N ARG A 289 17.02 -9.32 -21.45
CA ARG A 289 17.11 -8.85 -22.83
C ARG A 289 18.40 -8.06 -23.04
N THR A 290 19.04 -8.25 -24.18
CA THR A 290 20.18 -7.40 -24.59
C THR A 290 19.69 -6.03 -25.04
N ALA A 291 20.60 -5.06 -25.15
CA ALA A 291 20.29 -3.75 -25.74
C ALA A 291 19.77 -3.85 -27.20
N ALA A 292 20.09 -4.94 -27.91
CA ALA A 292 19.60 -5.21 -29.27
C ALA A 292 18.18 -5.79 -29.30
N GLY A 293 17.59 -6.07 -28.14
CA GLY A 293 16.25 -6.61 -28.03
C GLY A 293 16.17 -8.15 -28.04
N GLU A 294 17.31 -8.83 -27.94
CA GLU A 294 17.38 -10.30 -27.97
C GLU A 294 17.29 -10.88 -26.56
N ASP A 295 16.48 -11.92 -26.38
CA ASP A 295 16.38 -12.62 -25.10
C ASP A 295 17.60 -13.53 -24.90
N VAL A 296 18.27 -13.39 -23.76
CA VAL A 296 19.52 -14.06 -23.41
C VAL A 296 19.45 -14.63 -22.00
N ARG A 297 20.26 -15.66 -21.73
CA ARG A 297 20.33 -16.34 -20.44
C ARG A 297 21.69 -16.17 -19.81
N HIS A 298 21.72 -15.80 -18.53
CA HIS A 298 22.94 -15.63 -17.75
C HIS A 298 22.91 -16.50 -16.49
N PRO A 299 24.01 -17.16 -16.12
CA PRO A 299 24.07 -17.87 -14.86
C PRO A 299 24.22 -16.87 -13.70
N LEU A 300 23.31 -16.92 -12.73
CA LEU A 300 23.43 -16.25 -11.45
C LEU A 300 23.88 -17.26 -10.39
N GLY A 301 24.91 -16.90 -9.63
CA GLY A 301 25.29 -17.59 -8.40
C GLY A 301 25.02 -16.69 -7.20
N VAL A 302 24.25 -17.17 -6.24
CA VAL A 302 24.06 -16.54 -4.93
C VAL A 302 24.56 -17.49 -3.85
N ALA A 303 25.43 -16.98 -2.98
CA ALA A 303 25.95 -17.72 -1.83
C ALA A 303 25.69 -16.93 -0.55
N LEU A 304 25.12 -17.58 0.45
CA LEU A 304 24.98 -17.06 1.80
C LEU A 304 25.79 -17.94 2.74
N ARG A 305 26.55 -17.31 3.64
CA ARG A 305 27.35 -17.97 4.68
C ARG A 305 27.16 -17.24 5.99
N THR A 306 26.99 -17.97 7.08
CA THR A 306 26.86 -17.37 8.41
C THR A 306 28.15 -17.57 9.21
N ALA A 307 28.68 -16.47 9.73
CA ALA A 307 29.80 -16.43 10.67
C ALA A 307 29.30 -16.06 12.08
N ASP A 308 30.21 -15.92 13.05
CA ASP A 308 29.88 -15.73 14.47
C ASP A 308 29.04 -14.47 14.76
N ASP A 309 29.25 -13.40 14.02
CA ASP A 309 28.63 -12.08 14.27
C ASP A 309 27.91 -11.50 13.04
N ARG A 310 27.92 -12.20 11.90
CA ARG A 310 27.42 -11.67 10.63
C ARG A 310 26.94 -12.74 9.67
N ILE A 311 26.11 -12.33 8.71
CA ILE A 311 25.77 -13.11 7.51
C ILE A 311 26.51 -12.49 6.34
N LEU A 312 27.24 -13.30 5.57
CA LEU A 312 27.90 -12.92 4.33
C LEU A 312 27.01 -13.38 3.17
N VAL A 313 26.72 -12.47 2.24
CA VAL A 313 25.95 -12.75 1.03
C VAL A 313 26.77 -12.28 -0.17
N ALA A 314 27.01 -13.18 -1.10
CA ALA A 314 27.66 -12.87 -2.37
C ALA A 314 26.70 -13.21 -3.51
N ALA A 315 26.49 -12.28 -4.44
CA ALA A 315 25.80 -12.54 -5.69
C ALA A 315 26.71 -12.20 -6.86
N ARG A 316 26.75 -13.09 -7.86
CA ARG A 316 27.64 -13.01 -9.01
C ARG A 316 26.91 -13.42 -10.28
N ILE A 317 27.08 -12.62 -11.33
CA ILE A 317 26.88 -13.07 -12.71
C ILE A 317 28.25 -12.97 -13.38
N PRO A 318 28.83 -14.10 -13.84
CA PRO A 318 30.12 -14.10 -14.49
C PRO A 318 30.04 -13.35 -15.82
N GLU A 319 31.09 -12.62 -16.15
CA GLU A 319 31.17 -11.86 -17.38
C GLU A 319 31.17 -12.82 -18.58
N GLY A 320 30.15 -12.70 -19.43
CA GLY A 320 30.11 -13.36 -20.73
C GLY A 320 31.00 -12.64 -21.74
N ALA A 321 31.45 -13.35 -22.77
CA ALA A 321 32.19 -12.76 -23.88
C ALA A 321 31.28 -11.81 -24.68
N GLY A 322 31.26 -10.51 -24.35
CA GLY A 322 30.55 -9.48 -25.13
C GLY A 322 29.98 -8.25 -24.42
N ARG A 323 30.03 -8.14 -23.07
CA ARG A 323 29.38 -7.11 -22.21
C ARG A 323 27.84 -7.29 -22.05
N PRO A 324 27.19 -6.46 -21.21
CA PRO A 324 26.29 -6.79 -20.08
C PRO A 324 25.43 -8.06 -20.22
N PRO A 325 25.09 -8.72 -19.10
CA PRO A 325 25.08 -8.15 -17.76
C PRO A 325 26.25 -8.55 -16.86
N ARG A 326 26.57 -7.66 -15.92
CA ARG A 326 27.47 -7.91 -14.79
C ARG A 326 26.73 -7.66 -13.48
N LEU A 327 26.94 -8.54 -12.51
CA LEU A 327 26.50 -8.37 -11.13
C LEU A 327 27.62 -8.84 -10.21
N HIS A 328 28.00 -7.96 -9.29
CA HIS A 328 28.95 -8.23 -8.24
C HIS A 328 28.46 -7.58 -6.94
N ALA A 329 27.78 -8.36 -6.11
CA ALA A 329 27.34 -7.92 -4.79
C ALA A 329 28.09 -8.66 -3.69
N ASP A 330 28.79 -7.95 -2.82
CA ASP A 330 29.40 -8.48 -1.60
C ASP A 330 28.81 -7.76 -0.41
N LEU A 331 27.97 -8.48 0.31
CA LEU A 331 27.15 -7.94 1.37
C LEU A 331 27.43 -8.66 2.68
N ARG A 332 27.42 -7.89 3.77
CA ARG A 332 27.52 -8.37 5.15
C ARG A 332 26.34 -7.81 5.93
N ILE A 333 25.58 -8.67 6.58
CA ILE A 333 24.47 -8.30 7.44
C ILE A 333 24.98 -8.47 8.88
N LEU A 334 25.06 -7.37 9.62
CA LEU A 334 25.56 -7.34 11.01
C LEU A 334 24.49 -7.75 12.04
N ASP A 335 23.41 -8.36 11.58
CA ASP A 335 22.36 -8.93 12.41
C ASP A 335 21.99 -10.32 11.87
N ARG A 336 22.03 -11.33 12.75
CA ARG A 336 21.69 -12.73 12.41
C ARG A 336 20.27 -13.10 12.81
N ARG A 337 19.51 -12.19 13.44
CA ARG A 337 18.14 -12.42 13.87
C ARG A 337 17.20 -12.35 12.68
N ILE A 338 16.38 -13.39 12.52
CA ILE A 338 15.31 -13.43 11.53
C ILE A 338 14.00 -13.28 12.32
N GLY A 339 13.37 -12.12 12.18
CA GLY A 339 12.16 -11.75 12.92
C GLY A 339 11.06 -11.28 11.97
N PRO A 340 9.80 -11.63 12.23
CA PRO A 340 8.66 -11.25 11.37
C PRO A 340 8.24 -9.78 11.51
N ASP A 341 8.49 -9.14 12.65
CA ASP A 341 7.98 -7.78 12.94
C ASP A 341 8.76 -6.67 12.23
N ASP A 342 9.92 -7.00 11.64
CA ASP A 342 10.79 -6.06 10.92
C ASP A 342 11.57 -6.81 9.84
N TRP A 343 10.89 -7.18 8.74
CA TRP A 343 11.52 -7.84 7.59
C TRP A 343 12.64 -6.99 6.96
N LEU A 344 12.63 -5.67 7.20
CA LEU A 344 13.66 -4.71 6.80
C LEU A 344 14.86 -4.66 7.76
N ARG A 345 14.82 -5.33 8.91
CA ARG A 345 15.92 -5.37 9.88
C ARG A 345 17.26 -5.83 9.28
N PRO A 346 17.33 -6.88 8.44
CA PRO A 346 18.56 -7.26 7.76
C PRO A 346 19.05 -6.16 6.80
N VAL A 347 18.12 -5.43 6.16
CA VAL A 347 18.44 -4.29 5.27
C VAL A 347 19.06 -3.14 6.07
N ARG A 348 18.53 -2.83 7.26
CA ARG A 348 19.12 -1.83 8.18
C ARG A 348 20.51 -2.22 8.69
N ALA A 349 20.82 -3.51 8.79
CA ALA A 349 22.13 -4.00 9.22
C ALA A 349 23.11 -4.28 8.05
N LEU A 350 22.68 -4.03 6.81
CA LEU A 350 23.42 -4.38 5.60
C LEU A 350 24.61 -3.45 5.39
N SER A 351 25.78 -3.99 5.10
CA SER A 351 26.94 -3.21 4.64
C SER A 351 27.64 -3.95 3.52
N GLY A 352 28.37 -3.26 2.65
CA GLY A 352 29.06 -3.92 1.54
C GLY A 352 29.00 -3.13 0.25
N THR A 353 29.20 -3.80 -0.87
CA THR A 353 29.26 -3.18 -2.19
C THR A 353 28.39 -3.92 -3.18
N VAL A 354 27.74 -3.18 -4.07
CA VAL A 354 26.97 -3.71 -5.19
C VAL A 354 27.41 -2.99 -6.46
N ALA A 355 28.04 -3.71 -7.37
CA ALA A 355 28.32 -3.27 -8.72
C ALA A 355 27.42 -4.04 -9.68
N ALA A 356 26.61 -3.34 -10.47
CA ALA A 356 25.69 -3.94 -11.42
C ALA A 356 25.69 -3.15 -12.73
N HIS A 357 25.56 -3.87 -13.85
CA HIS A 357 25.24 -3.24 -15.13
C HIS A 357 24.41 -4.22 -15.95
N TRP A 358 23.21 -3.79 -16.29
CA TRP A 358 22.23 -4.55 -17.06
C TRP A 358 21.58 -3.63 -18.09
N ALA A 359 21.20 -4.20 -19.24
CA ALA A 359 20.39 -3.53 -20.25
C ALA A 359 18.91 -3.91 -20.10
N ASP A 360 18.03 -2.99 -20.49
CA ASP A 360 16.57 -3.19 -20.61
C ASP A 360 15.93 -3.90 -19.40
N VAL A 361 16.20 -3.45 -18.16
CA VAL A 361 15.63 -4.02 -16.93
C VAL A 361 14.28 -3.38 -16.62
N PRO A 362 13.22 -4.14 -16.24
CA PRO A 362 11.97 -3.56 -15.75
C PRO A 362 12.21 -2.69 -14.51
N LEU A 363 11.51 -1.56 -14.38
CA LEU A 363 11.70 -0.61 -13.26
C LEU A 363 10.80 -0.85 -12.06
N ARG A 364 9.81 -1.74 -12.15
CA ARG A 364 8.82 -1.98 -11.10
C ARG A 364 9.38 -2.57 -9.80
N TRP A 365 10.62 -3.07 -9.80
CA TRP A 365 11.29 -3.45 -8.54
C TRP A 365 11.52 -2.24 -7.63
N ILE A 366 11.55 -1.01 -8.17
CA ILE A 366 11.67 0.23 -7.39
C ILE A 366 10.44 0.41 -6.49
N ASP A 367 9.26 -0.04 -6.93
CA ASP A 367 8.03 0.04 -6.13
C ASP A 367 8.17 -0.75 -4.81
N VAL A 368 9.00 -1.80 -4.76
CA VAL A 368 9.28 -2.54 -3.51
C VAL A 368 10.02 -1.69 -2.47
N LEU A 369 10.82 -0.71 -2.91
CA LEU A 369 11.49 0.27 -2.02
C LEU A 369 10.56 1.43 -1.64
N LEU A 370 9.46 1.59 -2.37
CA LEU A 370 8.47 2.66 -2.23
C LEU A 370 7.11 2.14 -1.73
N ASP A 371 7.05 0.94 -1.14
CA ASP A 371 5.78 0.24 -0.79
C ASP A 371 4.86 1.06 0.14
N ASP A 372 5.42 1.98 0.94
CA ASP A 372 4.69 2.90 1.82
C ASP A 372 4.44 4.31 1.18
N VAL A 373 4.74 4.50 -0.12
CA VAL A 373 4.66 5.78 -0.83
C VAL A 373 3.56 5.72 -1.91
N ASP A 374 2.30 5.79 -1.49
CA ASP A 374 1.12 5.60 -2.37
C ASP A 374 1.03 6.61 -3.53
N TRP A 375 1.60 7.80 -3.36
CA TRP A 375 1.53 8.87 -4.36
C TRP A 375 2.54 8.73 -5.51
N LEU A 376 3.51 7.80 -5.42
CA LEU A 376 4.56 7.63 -6.42
C LEU A 376 4.69 6.16 -6.82
N SER A 377 4.63 5.86 -8.12
CA SER A 377 5.10 4.57 -8.62
C SER A 377 5.82 4.71 -9.94
N VAL A 378 6.73 3.78 -10.20
CA VAL A 378 7.58 3.82 -11.38
C VAL A 378 7.47 2.53 -12.19
N ASP A 379 7.06 2.67 -13.43
CA ASP A 379 7.03 1.59 -14.42
C ASP A 379 7.83 1.99 -15.68
N GLY A 380 8.18 0.99 -16.48
CA GLY A 380 9.04 1.14 -17.65
C GLY A 380 10.22 0.18 -17.61
N ARG A 381 11.17 0.43 -18.50
CA ARG A 381 12.41 -0.34 -18.59
C ARG A 381 13.58 0.61 -18.80
N ALA A 382 14.75 0.27 -18.26
CA ALA A 382 15.95 1.09 -18.37
C ALA A 382 17.21 0.25 -18.43
N ASP A 383 18.25 0.82 -19.05
CA ASP A 383 19.62 0.37 -18.84
C ASP A 383 20.08 0.86 -17.46
N VAL A 384 20.52 -0.06 -16.62
CA VAL A 384 20.92 0.18 -15.23
C VAL A 384 22.43 0.05 -15.12
N GLU A 385 23.10 1.07 -14.60
CA GLU A 385 24.48 0.99 -14.14
C GLU A 385 24.55 1.46 -12.68
N ALA A 386 25.05 0.62 -11.77
CA ALA A 386 25.07 0.91 -10.34
C ALA A 386 26.42 0.54 -9.74
N ASP A 387 26.96 1.44 -8.92
CA ASP A 387 28.10 1.21 -8.02
C ASP A 387 27.72 1.75 -6.64
N LEU A 388 27.17 0.88 -5.80
CA LEU A 388 26.62 1.22 -4.50
C LEU A 388 27.52 0.73 -3.39
N GLN A 389 27.73 1.57 -2.38
CA GLN A 389 28.42 1.22 -1.14
C GLN A 389 27.44 1.39 0.01
N LEU A 390 27.34 0.39 0.89
CA LEU A 390 26.44 0.40 2.03
C LEU A 390 27.22 0.32 3.35
N HIS A 391 26.80 1.14 4.31
CA HIS A 391 27.25 1.11 5.70
C HIS A 391 26.02 1.11 6.62
N ARG A 392 25.75 -0.03 7.26
CA ARG A 392 24.61 -0.21 8.18
C ARG A 392 23.27 0.30 7.59
N GLY A 393 22.94 -0.20 6.41
CA GLY A 393 21.72 0.10 5.66
C GLY A 393 21.72 1.45 4.96
N GLN A 394 22.69 2.33 5.22
CA GLN A 394 22.81 3.64 4.59
C GLN A 394 23.72 3.56 3.37
N LEU A 395 23.38 4.30 2.30
CA LEU A 395 24.29 4.46 1.18
C LEU A 395 25.45 5.38 1.58
N ALA A 396 26.67 4.95 1.29
CA ALA A 396 27.89 5.71 1.57
C ALA A 396 28.16 6.75 0.48
N ALA A 397 28.95 7.77 0.84
CA ALA A 397 29.48 8.74 -0.12
C ALA A 397 30.16 8.04 -1.31
N GLY A 398 29.92 8.56 -2.51
CA GLY A 398 30.43 7.98 -3.76
C GLY A 398 29.55 6.88 -4.36
N SER A 399 28.49 6.44 -3.66
CA SER A 399 27.47 5.56 -4.25
C SER A 399 26.78 6.26 -5.43
N ARG A 400 26.62 5.54 -6.53
CA ARG A 400 25.96 6.02 -7.76
C ARG A 400 25.09 4.96 -8.42
N MET A 401 24.01 5.41 -9.04
CA MET A 401 23.24 4.59 -9.97
C MET A 401 22.73 5.48 -11.10
N ASP A 402 22.91 5.05 -12.34
CA ASP A 402 22.44 5.73 -13.54
C ASP A 402 21.43 4.83 -14.25
N LEU A 403 20.26 5.40 -14.57
CA LEU A 403 19.22 4.78 -15.38
C LEU A 403 19.17 5.49 -16.73
N ARG A 404 19.45 4.77 -17.81
CA ARG A 404 19.52 5.29 -19.19
C ARG A 404 18.49 4.64 -20.09
N ASP A 405 18.27 5.28 -21.25
CA ASP A 405 17.40 4.78 -22.33
C ASP A 405 16.00 4.34 -21.86
N THR A 406 15.45 5.04 -20.86
CA THR A 406 14.18 4.64 -20.26
C THR A 406 12.97 5.24 -20.97
N ARG A 407 11.98 4.39 -21.25
CA ARG A 407 10.60 4.82 -21.46
C ARG A 407 9.88 4.73 -20.12
N LEU A 408 9.83 5.86 -19.42
CA LEU A 408 9.30 5.96 -18.08
C LEU A 408 7.79 6.18 -18.13
N ARG A 409 7.07 5.43 -17.29
CA ARG A 409 5.70 5.69 -16.89
C ARG A 409 5.71 5.90 -15.37
N ALA A 410 5.54 7.13 -14.93
CA ALA A 410 5.52 7.46 -13.52
C ALA A 410 4.12 7.94 -13.13
N ARG A 411 3.53 7.32 -12.09
CA ARG A 411 2.35 7.88 -11.43
C ARG A 411 2.86 8.82 -10.35
N VAL A 412 2.37 10.06 -10.36
CA VAL A 412 2.64 11.05 -9.33
C VAL A 412 1.30 11.68 -8.93
N LEU A 413 0.89 11.48 -7.69
CA LEU A 413 -0.44 11.81 -7.19
C LEU A 413 -1.51 11.15 -8.09
N ASP A 414 -2.48 11.93 -8.55
CA ASP A 414 -3.60 11.47 -9.40
C ASP A 414 -3.30 11.56 -10.91
N ASN A 415 -2.01 11.71 -11.29
CA ASN A 415 -1.58 11.95 -12.67
C ASN A 415 -0.55 10.91 -13.14
N LEU A 416 -0.57 10.64 -14.44
CA LEU A 416 0.32 9.73 -15.14
C LEU A 416 1.23 10.51 -16.08
N PHE A 417 2.53 10.44 -15.82
CA PHE A 417 3.59 11.00 -16.64
C PHE A 417 4.19 9.91 -17.53
N GLN A 418 4.28 10.17 -18.83
CA GLN A 418 4.84 9.21 -19.79
C GLN A 418 5.83 9.89 -20.72
N GLY A 419 6.97 9.25 -20.97
CA GLY A 419 7.98 9.82 -21.86
C GLY A 419 9.33 9.14 -21.81
N LYS A 420 10.29 9.71 -22.56
CA LYS A 420 11.69 9.30 -22.46
C LYS A 420 12.32 10.00 -21.26
N ALA A 421 13.07 9.26 -20.46
CA ALA A 421 13.74 9.81 -19.30
C ALA A 421 15.16 9.27 -19.12
N HIS A 422 15.87 9.86 -18.18
CA HIS A 422 17.04 9.30 -17.54
C HIS A 422 16.98 9.65 -16.05
N ALA A 423 17.62 8.85 -15.22
CA ALA A 423 17.70 9.12 -13.79
C ALA A 423 19.12 8.93 -13.28
N GLN A 424 19.52 9.72 -12.29
CA GLN A 424 20.82 9.61 -11.65
C GLN A 424 20.65 9.68 -10.15
N LEU A 425 21.13 8.66 -9.46
CA LEU A 425 21.27 8.62 -8.01
C LEU A 425 22.71 8.96 -7.66
N ARG A 426 22.89 9.89 -6.74
CA ARG A 426 24.19 10.27 -6.17
C ARG A 426 24.06 10.41 -4.66
N VAL A 427 25.08 9.94 -3.94
CA VAL A 427 25.24 10.19 -2.51
C VAL A 427 26.45 11.08 -2.34
N ALA A 428 26.19 12.35 -2.02
CA ALA A 428 27.22 13.35 -1.79
C ALA A 428 27.57 13.39 -0.30
N ASP A 429 28.86 13.48 -0.02
CA ASP A 429 29.38 14.01 1.23
C ASP A 429 29.39 15.54 1.05
N ASP A 430 28.28 16.19 1.37
CA ASP A 430 28.22 17.64 1.24
C ASP A 430 29.05 18.23 2.37
N SER A 431 30.15 18.89 1.99
CA SER A 431 31.24 19.31 2.86
C SER A 431 30.75 20.13 4.07
N GLY A 432 30.50 19.44 5.19
CA GLY A 432 30.17 20.03 6.49
C GLY A 432 28.94 19.47 7.22
N ASP A 433 28.04 18.72 6.55
CA ASP A 433 26.88 18.09 7.20
C ASP A 433 27.23 16.67 7.68
N GLU A 434 26.94 16.33 8.94
CA GLU A 434 27.12 14.96 9.48
C GLU A 434 26.15 13.93 8.85
N ILE A 435 25.13 14.39 8.12
CA ILE A 435 24.04 13.55 7.59
C ILE A 435 24.22 13.36 6.08
N LEU A 436 24.52 12.11 5.68
CA LEU A 436 24.57 11.71 4.28
C LEU A 436 23.19 11.81 3.63
N ARG A 437 23.14 12.48 2.47
CA ARG A 437 21.90 12.67 1.70
C ARG A 437 21.94 11.90 0.39
N THR A 438 20.90 11.12 0.14
CA THR A 438 20.70 10.42 -1.13
C THR A 438 19.86 11.30 -2.03
N ARG A 439 20.41 11.71 -3.18
CA ARG A 439 19.69 12.51 -4.18
C ARG A 439 19.45 11.67 -5.43
N ILE A 440 18.22 11.68 -5.92
CA ILE A 440 17.82 11.03 -7.17
C ILE A 440 17.26 12.12 -8.09
N ALA A 441 17.96 12.42 -9.17
CA ALA A 441 17.52 13.36 -10.18
C ALA A 441 16.94 12.59 -11.37
N ILE A 442 15.64 12.73 -11.61
CA ILE A 442 14.93 12.13 -12.75
C ILE A 442 14.61 13.26 -13.74
N VAL A 443 15.01 13.08 -15.00
CA VAL A 443 14.76 14.06 -16.06
C VAL A 443 14.05 13.39 -17.21
N MET A 444 12.86 13.87 -17.56
CA MET A 444 12.13 13.46 -18.76
C MET A 444 12.40 14.46 -19.88
N GLU A 445 13.09 14.02 -20.93
CA GLU A 445 13.41 14.87 -22.09
C GLU A 445 12.16 15.37 -22.79
N ARG A 446 11.15 14.49 -22.89
CA ARG A 446 9.80 14.79 -23.37
C ARG A 446 8.83 14.04 -22.50
N PHE A 447 7.74 14.70 -22.12
CA PHE A 447 6.73 14.11 -21.29
C PHE A 447 5.33 14.48 -21.77
N ALA A 448 4.39 13.58 -21.54
CA ALA A 448 2.96 13.82 -21.61
C ALA A 448 2.36 13.51 -20.23
N LEU A 449 1.48 14.38 -19.78
CA LEU A 449 0.71 14.26 -18.55
C LEU A 449 -0.74 13.97 -18.92
N ALA A 450 -1.31 12.94 -18.30
CA ALA A 450 -2.74 12.64 -18.36
C ALA A 450 -3.25 12.29 -16.96
N PRO A 451 -4.54 12.48 -16.65
CA PRO A 451 -5.14 11.97 -15.42
C PRO A 451 -5.02 10.45 -15.37
N GLU A 452 -4.75 9.88 -14.19
CA GLU A 452 -4.61 8.43 -14.04
C GLU A 452 -5.87 7.68 -14.51
N ARG A 453 -7.05 8.21 -14.18
CA ARG A 453 -8.35 7.63 -14.56
C ARG A 453 -8.65 7.72 -16.06
N ALA A 454 -7.92 8.53 -16.81
CA ALA A 454 -8.15 8.77 -18.24
C ALA A 454 -6.81 8.95 -19.01
N PRO A 455 -5.96 7.91 -19.08
CA PRO A 455 -4.57 8.03 -19.54
C PRO A 455 -4.45 8.39 -21.03
N ALA A 456 -5.50 8.17 -21.83
CA ALA A 456 -5.55 8.57 -23.24
C ALA A 456 -5.80 10.08 -23.43
N ARG A 457 -6.19 10.81 -22.38
CA ARG A 457 -6.51 12.24 -22.44
C ARG A 457 -5.32 13.09 -22.00
N THR A 458 -4.37 13.33 -22.90
CA THR A 458 -3.20 14.18 -22.63
C THR A 458 -3.61 15.62 -22.32
N GLU A 459 -3.44 16.05 -21.07
CA GLU A 459 -3.78 17.40 -20.60
C GLU A 459 -2.64 18.39 -20.82
N LEU A 460 -1.41 17.90 -20.76
CA LEU A 460 -0.22 18.72 -20.83
C LEU A 460 0.92 17.92 -21.49
N GLN A 461 1.72 18.58 -22.33
CA GLN A 461 2.86 17.99 -23.01
C GLN A 461 4.04 18.96 -22.96
N GLY A 462 5.24 18.47 -22.71
CA GLY A 462 6.39 19.34 -22.56
C GLY A 462 7.71 18.64 -22.71
N ARG A 463 8.76 19.37 -22.35
CA ARG A 463 10.14 18.91 -22.34
C ARG A 463 10.77 19.22 -20.97
N ASP A 464 11.87 18.55 -20.67
CA ASP A 464 12.71 18.84 -19.50
C ASP A 464 11.96 18.86 -18.16
N LEU A 465 11.04 17.91 -17.95
CA LEU A 465 10.44 17.70 -16.62
C LEU A 465 11.51 17.12 -15.70
N ARG A 466 11.67 17.73 -14.52
CA ARG A 466 12.64 17.31 -13.50
C ARG A 466 11.90 16.91 -12.23
N LEU A 467 12.17 15.72 -11.74
CA LEU A 467 11.75 15.24 -10.43
C LEU A 467 13.00 14.94 -9.62
N ASP A 468 13.28 15.80 -8.64
CA ASP A 468 14.38 15.61 -7.70
C ASP A 468 13.82 14.98 -6.42
N LEU A 469 14.34 13.81 -6.04
CA LEU A 469 14.01 13.12 -4.79
C LEU A 469 15.21 13.21 -3.85
N GLU A 470 14.96 13.52 -2.58
CA GLU A 470 15.98 13.58 -1.54
C GLU A 470 15.53 12.76 -0.34
N SER A 471 16.44 11.98 0.24
CA SER A 471 16.15 11.21 1.46
C SER A 471 17.40 11.05 2.32
N THR A 472 17.22 10.84 3.62
CA THR A 472 18.30 10.73 4.60
C THR A 472 18.18 9.43 5.39
N GLY A 473 19.32 8.87 5.82
CA GLY A 473 19.33 7.64 6.61
C GLY A 473 19.29 6.34 5.78
N PRO A 474 18.87 5.21 6.38
CA PRO A 474 18.92 3.89 5.74
C PRO A 474 17.95 3.75 4.58
N ILE A 475 18.29 2.92 3.58
CA ILE A 475 17.42 2.59 2.44
C ILE A 475 16.06 2.05 2.92
N ALA A 476 16.05 1.28 4.02
CA ALA A 476 14.83 0.75 4.63
C ALA A 476 13.86 1.84 5.10
N ASP A 477 14.34 3.05 5.40
CA ASP A 477 13.55 4.17 5.89
C ASP A 477 13.38 5.26 4.81
N PHE A 478 13.76 4.97 3.56
CA PHE A 478 13.75 5.93 2.44
C PHE A 478 12.39 6.62 2.28
N HIS A 479 11.30 5.86 2.42
CA HIS A 479 9.91 6.33 2.36
C HIS A 479 9.55 7.34 3.45
N ARG A 480 10.23 7.32 4.61
CA ARG A 480 9.87 8.17 5.77
C ARG A 480 10.44 9.57 5.68
N THR A 481 11.58 9.70 5.01
CA THR A 481 12.35 10.94 4.91
C THR A 481 12.42 11.46 3.48
N LEU A 482 11.57 10.95 2.60
CA LEU A 482 11.51 11.33 1.20
C LEU A 482 10.93 12.74 1.07
N ASP A 483 11.73 13.66 0.54
CA ASP A 483 11.25 14.94 0.01
C ASP A 483 11.35 14.89 -1.52
N ALA A 484 10.37 15.51 -2.20
CA ALA A 484 10.36 15.58 -3.65
C ALA A 484 10.19 17.01 -4.15
N ARG A 485 10.83 17.33 -5.29
CA ARG A 485 10.65 18.58 -6.01
C ARG A 485 10.40 18.30 -7.48
N LEU A 486 9.18 18.62 -7.94
CA LEU A 486 8.76 18.49 -9.32
C LEU A 486 8.83 19.84 -10.03
N ARG A 487 9.52 19.91 -11.16
CA ARG A 487 9.71 21.13 -11.95
C ARG A 487 9.47 20.88 -13.43
N PHE A 488 8.74 21.78 -14.08
CA PHE A 488 8.63 21.85 -15.53
C PHE A 488 8.30 23.29 -15.94
N GLU A 489 8.72 23.67 -17.14
CA GLU A 489 8.45 24.99 -17.72
C GLU A 489 7.94 24.85 -19.14
N ASP A 490 7.18 25.86 -19.58
CA ASP A 490 6.68 26.00 -20.96
C ASP A 490 6.02 24.73 -21.53
N ALA A 491 5.31 23.98 -20.68
CA ALA A 491 4.59 22.80 -21.11
C ALA A 491 3.27 23.20 -21.79
N GLU A 492 3.06 22.74 -23.00
CA GLU A 492 1.88 23.05 -23.80
C GLU A 492 0.64 22.40 -23.22
N VAL A 493 -0.42 23.19 -23.15
CA VAL A 493 -1.78 22.77 -22.80
C VAL A 493 -2.61 22.85 -24.09
N PRO A 494 -2.90 21.73 -24.76
CA PRO A 494 -3.59 21.74 -26.05
C PRO A 494 -5.01 22.29 -25.98
N ASP A 495 -5.69 22.05 -24.86
CA ASP A 495 -7.04 22.52 -24.61
C ASP A 495 -7.25 22.83 -23.12
N LEU A 496 -7.44 24.10 -22.81
CA LEU A 496 -7.68 24.60 -21.46
C LEU A 496 -9.01 24.09 -20.87
N ALA A 497 -9.99 23.69 -21.69
CA ALA A 497 -11.27 23.16 -21.20
C ALA A 497 -11.11 21.89 -20.36
N ARG A 498 -9.96 21.21 -20.45
CA ARG A 498 -9.65 20.01 -19.65
C ARG A 498 -9.50 20.30 -18.15
N TYR A 499 -9.23 21.55 -17.78
CA TYR A 499 -9.07 21.97 -16.38
C TYR A 499 -10.39 22.39 -15.71
N ASN A 500 -11.53 22.19 -16.37
CA ASN A 500 -12.86 22.45 -15.79
C ASN A 500 -13.14 21.65 -14.50
N ARG A 501 -12.36 20.60 -14.19
CA ARG A 501 -12.44 19.88 -12.91
C ARG A 501 -12.09 20.76 -11.69
N TYR A 502 -11.43 21.89 -11.90
CA TYR A 502 -11.06 22.85 -10.84
C TYR A 502 -11.89 24.15 -10.91
N LEU A 503 -12.96 24.16 -11.69
CA LEU A 503 -13.83 25.32 -11.87
C LEU A 503 -15.27 24.99 -11.46
N PRO A 504 -16.08 25.97 -11.05
CA PRO A 504 -17.43 25.77 -10.53
C PRO A 504 -18.47 25.53 -11.64
N GLY A 505 -18.19 24.56 -12.52
CA GLY A 505 -19.10 24.07 -13.57
C GLY A 505 -19.78 25.18 -14.37
N ASP A 506 -21.10 25.18 -14.41
CA ASP A 506 -21.87 26.14 -15.21
C ASP A 506 -21.79 27.58 -14.67
N SER A 507 -21.41 27.77 -13.41
CA SER A 507 -21.15 29.10 -12.86
C SER A 507 -19.89 29.72 -13.44
N ALA A 508 -18.85 28.94 -13.71
CA ALA A 508 -17.68 29.40 -14.44
C ALA A 508 -16.91 28.23 -15.07
N ARG A 509 -16.67 28.28 -16.39
CA ARG A 509 -15.95 27.22 -17.11
C ARG A 509 -15.18 27.69 -18.32
N LEU A 510 -14.09 26.99 -18.62
CA LEU A 510 -13.33 27.12 -19.85
C LEU A 510 -14.04 26.37 -20.98
N VAL A 511 -14.39 27.09 -22.05
CA VAL A 511 -15.01 26.53 -23.27
C VAL A 511 -13.93 26.08 -24.26
N GLY A 512 -12.76 26.69 -24.19
CA GLY A 512 -11.58 26.28 -24.95
C GLY A 512 -10.48 27.34 -24.87
N GLY A 513 -9.44 27.11 -25.64
CA GLY A 513 -8.23 27.92 -25.63
C GLY A 513 -7.01 27.02 -25.48
N ARG A 514 -5.83 27.56 -25.78
CA ARG A 514 -4.56 26.85 -25.67
C ARG A 514 -3.64 27.63 -24.77
N GLY A 515 -2.62 26.99 -24.21
CA GLY A 515 -1.68 27.71 -23.37
C GLY A 515 -0.38 26.99 -23.13
N VAL A 516 0.43 27.60 -22.28
CA VAL A 516 1.63 27.00 -21.70
C VAL A 516 1.55 27.08 -20.18
N ALA A 517 2.02 26.05 -19.50
CA ALA A 517 2.03 25.94 -18.05
C ALA A 517 3.45 25.61 -17.55
N GLY A 518 3.78 26.14 -16.37
CA GLY A 518 4.98 25.81 -15.61
C GLY A 518 4.62 25.57 -14.16
N GLY A 519 5.39 24.71 -13.51
CA GLY A 519 5.19 24.35 -12.11
C GLY A 519 6.51 24.09 -11.40
N ASP A 520 6.61 24.52 -10.15
CA ASP A 520 7.66 24.15 -9.20
C ASP A 520 6.99 23.76 -7.89
N LEU A 521 6.90 22.46 -7.63
CA LEU A 521 6.15 21.89 -6.52
C LEU A 521 7.11 21.13 -5.60
N ARG A 522 7.12 21.48 -4.31
CA ARG A 522 7.78 20.70 -3.27
C ARG A 522 6.76 19.82 -2.58
N LEU A 523 7.00 18.52 -2.52
CA LEU A 523 6.16 17.52 -1.87
C LEU A 523 6.93 16.88 -0.71
N ASP A 524 6.22 16.51 0.36
CA ASP A 524 6.79 15.70 1.44
C ASP A 524 6.63 14.19 1.16
N ASN A 525 6.96 13.40 2.17
CA ASN A 525 6.90 11.94 2.11
C ASN A 525 5.47 11.39 1.92
N ALA A 526 4.44 12.13 2.37
CA ALA A 526 3.03 11.79 2.17
C ALA A 526 2.49 12.26 0.80
N GLY A 527 3.31 12.94 -0.01
CA GLY A 527 2.90 13.51 -1.29
C GLY A 527 2.09 14.79 -1.13
N GLU A 528 2.07 15.38 0.05
CA GLU A 528 1.42 16.65 0.29
C GLU A 528 2.34 17.79 -0.14
N MET A 529 1.78 18.82 -0.77
CA MET A 529 2.57 19.97 -1.19
C MET A 529 3.04 20.77 0.04
N ILE A 530 4.33 21.06 0.13
CA ILE A 530 4.91 21.94 1.16
C ILE A 530 4.82 23.39 0.67
N ALA A 531 5.24 23.60 -0.57
CA ALA A 531 5.19 24.88 -1.26
C ALA A 531 5.06 24.62 -2.77
N GLY A 532 4.38 25.51 -3.47
CA GLY A 532 4.15 25.38 -4.90
C GLY A 532 4.11 26.73 -5.61
N ARG A 533 4.72 26.78 -6.79
CA ARG A 533 4.52 27.87 -7.75
C ARG A 533 3.90 27.32 -9.02
N ILE A 534 2.85 27.97 -9.51
CA ILE A 534 2.19 27.60 -10.76
C ILE A 534 2.12 28.84 -11.64
N ARG A 535 2.48 28.67 -12.91
CA ARG A 535 2.33 29.72 -13.92
C ARG A 535 1.58 29.17 -15.11
N VAL A 536 0.58 29.89 -15.59
CA VAL A 536 -0.18 29.53 -16.79
C VAL A 536 -0.28 30.75 -17.70
N ARG A 537 -0.06 30.56 -19.00
CA ARG A 537 -0.33 31.58 -20.03
C ARG A 537 -1.27 30.98 -21.05
N GLY A 538 -2.49 31.50 -21.13
CA GLY A 538 -3.51 31.10 -22.08
C GLY A 538 -3.66 32.12 -23.21
N GLN A 539 -3.87 31.63 -24.42
CA GLN A 539 -4.13 32.41 -25.62
C GLN A 539 -5.48 32.05 -26.22
N GLY A 540 -6.25 33.06 -26.63
CA GLY A 540 -7.57 32.90 -27.22
C GLY A 540 -8.50 32.09 -26.31
N VAL A 541 -8.38 32.31 -25.00
CA VAL A 541 -9.18 31.64 -23.98
C VAL A 541 -10.63 32.07 -24.14
N ARG A 542 -11.52 31.09 -24.26
CA ARG A 542 -12.97 31.31 -24.25
C ARG A 542 -13.51 30.82 -22.93
N PHE A 543 -14.09 31.72 -22.15
CA PHE A 543 -14.55 31.48 -20.79
C PHE A 543 -16.04 31.79 -20.68
N ALA A 544 -16.81 30.89 -20.09
CA ALA A 544 -18.20 31.11 -19.76
C ALA A 544 -18.30 31.45 -18.26
N LEU A 545 -19.02 32.51 -17.92
CA LEU A 545 -19.26 32.98 -16.57
C LEU A 545 -20.77 33.16 -16.41
N GLY A 546 -21.44 32.16 -15.82
CA GLY A 546 -22.90 32.02 -15.88
C GLY A 546 -23.41 32.09 -17.33
N PRO A 547 -24.33 33.01 -17.66
CA PRO A 547 -24.85 33.17 -19.02
C PRO A 547 -23.88 33.92 -19.96
N SER A 548 -22.90 34.64 -19.42
CA SER A 548 -21.98 35.49 -20.18
C SER A 548 -20.82 34.69 -20.77
N ARG A 549 -20.36 35.08 -21.95
CA ARG A 549 -19.19 34.47 -22.61
C ARG A 549 -18.14 35.52 -22.92
N LEU A 550 -16.92 35.24 -22.49
CA LEU A 550 -15.76 36.10 -22.58
C LEU A 550 -14.69 35.43 -23.45
N SER A 551 -13.94 36.23 -24.18
CA SER A 551 -12.77 35.78 -24.94
C SER A 551 -11.59 36.71 -24.73
N GLY A 552 -10.38 36.19 -24.53
CA GLY A 552 -9.17 36.99 -24.32
C GLY A 552 -7.94 36.13 -24.00
N ASP A 553 -6.85 36.79 -23.67
CA ASP A 553 -5.61 36.14 -23.21
C ASP A 553 -5.52 36.25 -21.68
N VAL A 554 -4.90 35.25 -21.04
CA VAL A 554 -4.78 35.18 -19.58
C VAL A 554 -3.36 34.79 -19.17
N VAL A 555 -2.82 35.48 -18.18
CA VAL A 555 -1.59 35.09 -17.49
C VAL A 555 -1.92 34.90 -16.01
N LEU A 556 -1.57 33.76 -15.47
CA LEU A 556 -1.73 33.42 -14.06
C LEU A 556 -0.35 33.09 -13.46
N ASP A 557 -0.02 33.68 -12.31
CA ASP A 557 1.13 33.32 -11.48
C ASP A 557 0.64 33.16 -10.04
N SER A 558 0.89 32.01 -9.43
CA SER A 558 0.49 31.73 -8.05
C SER A 558 1.65 31.18 -7.22
N ARG A 559 1.62 31.50 -5.93
CA ARG A 559 2.47 30.91 -4.89
C ARG A 559 1.59 30.41 -3.75
N LEU A 560 1.83 29.17 -3.38
CA LEU A 560 1.05 28.43 -2.39
C LEU A 560 2.01 27.86 -1.35
N THR A 561 1.65 27.96 -0.08
CA THR A 561 2.36 27.33 1.03
C THR A 561 1.39 26.54 1.89
N ARG A 562 1.85 25.42 2.46
CA ARG A 562 1.03 24.55 3.31
C ARG A 562 0.53 25.28 4.57
N MET A 563 -0.76 25.12 4.87
CA MET A 563 -1.36 25.56 6.14
C MET A 563 -1.30 24.49 7.22
N GLU A 564 -1.67 23.27 6.88
CA GLU A 564 -1.80 22.15 7.81
C GLU A 564 -0.91 21.00 7.39
N ARG A 565 -0.32 20.29 8.36
CA ARG A 565 0.60 19.17 8.08
C ARG A 565 -0.08 17.93 7.50
N VAL A 566 -1.40 17.86 7.61
CA VAL A 566 -2.23 16.79 7.07
C VAL A 566 -3.42 17.45 6.38
N GLY A 567 -3.71 17.03 5.16
CA GLY A 567 -4.80 17.59 4.36
C GLY A 567 -4.29 18.58 3.31
N ARG A 568 -5.05 18.71 2.22
CA ARG A 568 -4.70 19.54 1.06
C ARG A 568 -5.15 21.00 1.26
N HIS A 569 -4.78 21.62 2.39
CA HIS A 569 -5.09 23.01 2.73
C HIS A 569 -3.86 23.92 2.62
N TYR A 570 -3.99 24.99 1.85
CA TYR A 570 -2.89 25.88 1.48
C TYR A 570 -3.25 27.34 1.66
N THR A 571 -2.27 28.14 2.07
CA THR A 571 -2.32 29.59 2.01
C THR A 571 -1.93 30.01 0.61
N VAL A 572 -2.68 30.93 0.03
CA VAL A 572 -2.35 31.60 -1.22
C VAL A 572 -1.51 32.83 -0.86
N ASP A 573 -0.19 32.66 -0.84
CA ASP A 573 0.76 33.74 -0.51
C ASP A 573 0.70 34.87 -1.54
N SER A 574 0.48 34.51 -2.81
CA SER A 574 0.22 35.47 -3.88
C SER A 574 -0.49 34.76 -5.04
N LEU A 575 -1.56 35.35 -5.56
CA LEU A 575 -2.15 34.94 -6.84
C LEU A 575 -2.36 36.19 -7.69
N GLN A 576 -1.77 36.22 -8.88
CA GLN A 576 -1.93 37.28 -9.86
C GLN A 576 -2.53 36.70 -11.13
N VAL A 577 -3.59 37.35 -11.62
CA VAL A 577 -4.24 37.02 -12.90
C VAL A 577 -4.30 38.28 -13.74
N GLU A 578 -3.63 38.27 -14.88
CA GLU A 578 -3.68 39.32 -15.87
C GLU A 578 -4.56 38.85 -17.04
N LEU A 579 -5.52 39.69 -17.42
CA LEU A 579 -6.41 39.49 -18.54
C LEU A 579 -6.13 40.58 -19.56
N ASP A 580 -5.98 40.19 -20.82
CA ASP A 580 -5.72 41.13 -21.92
C ASP A 580 -6.62 40.82 -23.13
N GLY A 581 -6.96 41.86 -23.88
CA GLY A 581 -7.76 41.76 -25.10
C GLY A 581 -9.16 41.17 -24.89
N VAL A 582 -9.73 41.31 -23.68
CA VAL A 582 -11.01 40.68 -23.32
C VAL A 582 -12.16 41.28 -24.10
N ARG A 583 -13.05 40.43 -24.62
CA ARG A 583 -14.29 40.79 -25.31
C ARG A 583 -15.45 39.93 -24.82
N LEU A 584 -16.62 40.57 -24.66
CA LEU A 584 -17.89 39.93 -24.31
C LEU A 584 -18.65 39.56 -25.59
N GLU A 585 -19.18 38.33 -25.66
CA GLU A 585 -20.06 37.88 -26.75
C GLU A 585 -21.36 38.69 -26.74
N GLY A 586 -21.76 39.23 -27.90
CA GLY A 586 -22.89 40.18 -28.00
C GLY A 586 -22.53 41.65 -27.76
N GLY A 587 -21.28 41.96 -27.39
CA GLY A 587 -20.75 43.32 -27.29
C GLY A 587 -20.54 44.01 -28.65
N SER A 588 -20.35 45.33 -28.63
CA SER A 588 -20.02 46.10 -29.85
C SER A 588 -18.68 45.64 -30.44
N ALA A 589 -18.64 45.39 -31.75
CA ALA A 589 -17.41 45.02 -32.46
C ALA A 589 -16.31 46.11 -32.38
N ASP A 590 -16.71 47.37 -32.20
CA ASP A 590 -15.81 48.53 -32.09
C ASP A 590 -15.36 48.85 -30.66
N ALA A 591 -15.74 48.02 -29.68
CA ALA A 591 -15.31 48.22 -28.29
C ALA A 591 -13.78 48.06 -28.17
N PRO A 592 -13.09 48.96 -27.45
CA PRO A 592 -11.66 48.83 -27.27
C PRO A 592 -11.32 47.58 -26.44
N PRO A 593 -10.12 46.98 -26.63
CA PRO A 593 -9.72 45.80 -25.87
C PRO A 593 -9.71 46.11 -24.36
N TRP A 594 -10.39 45.27 -23.59
CA TRP A 594 -10.46 45.39 -22.14
C TRP A 594 -9.36 44.56 -21.49
N TRP A 595 -8.75 45.10 -20.44
CA TRP A 595 -7.75 44.43 -19.64
C TRP A 595 -8.13 44.53 -18.16
N ALA A 596 -7.66 43.55 -17.38
CA ALA A 596 -7.74 43.59 -15.93
C ALA A 596 -6.55 42.88 -15.28
N ARG A 597 -6.13 43.36 -14.13
CA ARG A 597 -5.13 42.71 -13.26
C ARG A 597 -5.79 42.43 -11.92
N VAL A 598 -5.98 41.16 -11.63
CA VAL A 598 -6.54 40.66 -10.37
C VAL A 598 -5.38 40.18 -9.51
N ALA A 599 -5.35 40.61 -8.26
CA ALA A 599 -4.47 40.03 -7.25
C ALA A 599 -5.28 39.60 -6.03
N LEU A 600 -5.08 38.35 -5.59
CA LEU A 600 -5.61 37.84 -4.35
C LEU A 600 -4.51 37.89 -3.29
N ASP A 601 -4.77 38.62 -2.21
CA ASP A 601 -3.95 38.69 -1.02
C ASP A 601 -4.67 37.95 0.12
N ASP A 602 -3.93 37.23 0.96
CA ASP A 602 -4.49 36.48 2.10
C ASP A 602 -5.61 35.51 1.69
N GLY A 603 -5.30 34.59 0.77
CA GLY A 603 -6.23 33.56 0.33
C GLY A 603 -6.01 32.20 0.99
N THR A 604 -7.04 31.37 0.96
CA THR A 604 -6.98 29.96 1.31
C THR A 604 -7.42 29.11 0.12
N LEU A 605 -6.79 27.94 -0.02
CA LEU A 605 -7.06 26.95 -1.05
C LEU A 605 -7.21 25.57 -0.40
N ALA A 606 -8.38 24.96 -0.51
CA ALA A 606 -8.60 23.55 -0.29
C ALA A 606 -8.50 22.81 -1.63
N TRP A 607 -7.39 22.10 -1.87
CA TRP A 607 -7.12 21.39 -3.13
C TRP A 607 -7.56 19.92 -3.04
N GLY A 608 -8.86 19.68 -2.89
CA GLY A 608 -9.42 18.32 -2.79
C GLY A 608 -10.89 18.28 -3.17
N GLU A 609 -11.63 17.32 -2.61
CA GLU A 609 -13.10 17.35 -2.61
C GLU A 609 -13.58 17.69 -1.19
N PRO A 610 -14.23 18.84 -0.96
CA PRO A 610 -14.54 19.88 -1.96
C PRO A 610 -13.32 20.73 -2.34
N PHE A 611 -13.31 21.22 -3.58
CA PHE A 611 -12.36 22.24 -4.03
C PHE A 611 -12.90 23.60 -3.59
N GLU A 612 -12.10 24.37 -2.84
CA GLU A 612 -12.50 25.69 -2.36
C GLU A 612 -11.34 26.68 -2.49
N VAL A 613 -11.62 27.87 -3.04
CA VAL A 613 -10.69 29.01 -3.06
C VAL A 613 -11.41 30.19 -2.45
N SER A 614 -10.83 30.82 -1.43
CA SER A 614 -11.41 32.02 -0.84
C SER A 614 -10.34 33.04 -0.49
N GLY A 615 -10.70 34.32 -0.44
CA GLY A 615 -9.76 35.37 -0.04
C GLY A 615 -10.22 36.77 -0.38
N ARG A 616 -9.35 37.75 -0.12
CA ARG A 616 -9.57 39.15 -0.45
C ARG A 616 -8.78 39.54 -1.69
N GLY A 617 -9.47 40.12 -2.65
CA GLY A 617 -8.89 40.48 -3.94
C GLY A 617 -8.89 41.98 -4.18
N ARG A 618 -7.92 42.44 -4.96
CA ARG A 618 -7.87 43.75 -5.61
C ARG A 618 -7.85 43.55 -7.12
N VAL A 619 -8.55 44.40 -7.84
CA VAL A 619 -8.68 44.35 -9.30
C VAL A 619 -8.43 45.75 -9.85
N ASP A 620 -7.39 45.88 -10.68
CA ASP A 620 -7.23 47.03 -11.56
C ASP A 620 -7.81 46.68 -12.91
N MET A 621 -8.67 47.52 -13.47
CA MET A 621 -9.29 47.27 -14.77
C MET A 621 -9.36 48.54 -15.61
N ARG A 622 -9.42 48.36 -16.94
CA ARG A 622 -9.53 49.48 -17.88
C ARG A 622 -10.71 50.40 -17.60
N ASP A 623 -11.87 49.80 -17.32
CA ASP A 623 -13.14 50.44 -17.00
C ASP A 623 -14.14 49.38 -16.49
N VAL A 624 -15.34 49.78 -16.06
CA VAL A 624 -16.37 48.88 -15.51
C VAL A 624 -17.25 48.19 -16.58
N SER A 625 -16.94 48.32 -17.88
CA SER A 625 -17.81 47.83 -18.96
C SER A 625 -18.11 46.33 -18.88
N VAL A 626 -17.07 45.51 -18.70
CA VAL A 626 -17.22 44.04 -18.62
C VAL A 626 -18.01 43.65 -17.38
N VAL A 627 -17.76 44.29 -16.23
CA VAL A 627 -18.47 44.01 -14.97
C VAL A 627 -19.96 44.34 -15.08
N LEU A 628 -20.31 45.51 -15.66
CA LEU A 628 -21.71 45.88 -15.90
C LEU A 628 -22.39 44.91 -16.89
N GLY A 629 -21.65 44.44 -17.90
CA GLY A 629 -22.12 43.45 -18.87
C GLY A 629 -22.45 42.07 -18.29
N LEU A 630 -21.97 41.75 -17.08
CA LEU A 630 -22.36 40.52 -16.38
C LEU A 630 -23.77 40.59 -15.78
N PHE A 631 -24.26 41.80 -15.47
CA PHE A 631 -25.57 41.99 -14.87
C PHE A 631 -26.67 42.21 -15.93
N ALA A 632 -26.38 43.00 -16.96
CA ALA A 632 -27.33 43.28 -18.03
C ALA A 632 -26.65 43.74 -19.33
N ASP A 633 -27.37 43.62 -20.45
CA ASP A 633 -26.95 44.22 -21.72
C ASP A 633 -26.90 45.75 -21.63
N ARG A 634 -26.00 46.38 -22.41
CA ARG A 634 -25.82 47.84 -22.41
C ARG A 634 -27.12 48.61 -22.66
N SER A 635 -28.06 48.05 -23.41
CA SER A 635 -29.37 48.64 -23.72
C SER A 635 -30.33 48.71 -22.51
N ALA A 636 -30.13 47.87 -21.50
CA ALA A 636 -30.96 47.83 -20.30
C ALA A 636 -30.61 48.94 -19.29
N PHE A 637 -29.41 49.52 -19.41
CA PHE A 637 -28.94 50.57 -18.52
C PHE A 637 -29.41 51.97 -18.95
N PRO A 638 -29.77 52.87 -18.00
CA PRO A 638 -29.97 54.28 -18.28
C PRO A 638 -28.82 54.92 -19.08
N ARG A 639 -29.13 55.82 -20.02
CA ARG A 639 -28.14 56.41 -20.95
C ARG A 639 -26.92 57.04 -20.27
N TRP A 640 -27.06 57.55 -19.04
CA TRP A 640 -25.95 58.15 -18.30
C TRP A 640 -24.94 57.11 -17.80
N ILE A 641 -25.33 55.85 -17.60
CA ILE A 641 -24.41 54.74 -17.24
C ILE A 641 -23.44 54.45 -18.40
N GLY A 642 -23.82 54.76 -19.64
CA GLY A 642 -22.88 54.74 -20.76
C GLY A 642 -21.65 55.61 -20.54
N ARG A 643 -21.76 56.71 -19.76
CA ARG A 643 -20.63 57.59 -19.42
C ARG A 643 -19.76 57.06 -18.28
N LEU A 644 -20.28 56.12 -17.47
CA LEU A 644 -19.50 55.40 -16.45
C LEU A 644 -18.45 54.50 -17.12
N VAL A 645 -18.85 53.85 -18.22
CA VAL A 645 -17.98 52.98 -19.02
C VAL A 645 -16.78 53.75 -19.61
N ASP A 646 -16.96 55.03 -19.94
CA ASP A 646 -15.93 55.80 -20.67
C ASP A 646 -14.92 56.52 -19.75
N SER A 647 -14.95 56.31 -18.43
CA SER A 647 -14.26 57.18 -17.47
C SER A 647 -12.78 56.86 -17.17
N GLY A 648 -12.20 55.86 -17.84
CA GLY A 648 -10.82 55.42 -17.59
C GLY A 648 -10.70 54.39 -16.47
N GLU A 649 -9.45 54.13 -16.05
CA GLU A 649 -9.07 53.02 -15.16
C GLU A 649 -9.82 53.04 -13.83
N VAL A 650 -10.14 51.85 -13.33
CA VAL A 650 -10.89 51.65 -12.09
C VAL A 650 -10.17 50.64 -11.22
N GLN A 651 -10.05 50.97 -9.94
CA GLN A 651 -9.56 50.05 -8.91
C GLN A 651 -10.75 49.53 -8.11
N ALA A 652 -10.77 48.22 -7.89
CA ALA A 652 -11.79 47.55 -7.11
C ALA A 652 -11.18 46.65 -6.04
N THR A 653 -11.85 46.54 -4.89
CA THR A 653 -11.53 45.57 -3.85
C THR A 653 -12.76 44.73 -3.52
N GLY A 654 -12.58 43.47 -3.16
CA GLY A 654 -13.71 42.62 -2.77
C GLY A 654 -13.29 41.29 -2.18
N ARG A 655 -14.27 40.47 -1.82
CA ARG A 655 -14.05 39.08 -1.39
C ARG A 655 -14.49 38.12 -2.48
N LEU A 656 -13.72 37.06 -2.66
CA LEU A 656 -13.98 35.98 -3.60
C LEU A 656 -14.15 34.68 -2.82
N ARG A 657 -15.13 33.87 -3.20
CA ARG A 657 -15.21 32.45 -2.82
C ARG A 657 -15.65 31.62 -4.01
N VAL A 658 -14.88 30.60 -4.33
CA VAL A 658 -15.19 29.55 -5.30
C VAL A 658 -15.35 28.27 -4.52
N ARG A 659 -16.50 27.63 -4.59
CA ARG A 659 -16.73 26.35 -3.90
C ARG A 659 -17.79 25.55 -4.64
N ASP A 660 -17.53 24.27 -4.87
CA ASP A 660 -18.46 23.37 -5.55
C ASP A 660 -18.89 23.98 -6.91
N ASN A 661 -20.18 24.23 -7.13
CA ASN A 661 -20.72 24.89 -8.33
C ASN A 661 -21.08 26.36 -8.10
N GLU A 662 -20.55 26.97 -7.04
CA GLU A 662 -20.85 28.34 -6.61
C GLU A 662 -19.63 29.24 -6.78
N LEU A 663 -19.86 30.43 -7.35
CA LEU A 663 -18.91 31.53 -7.42
C LEU A 663 -19.53 32.77 -6.76
N VAL A 664 -18.89 33.27 -5.70
CA VAL A 664 -19.36 34.43 -4.95
C VAL A 664 -18.32 35.55 -5.01
N PHE A 665 -18.77 36.72 -5.46
CA PHE A 665 -18.09 37.99 -5.28
C PHE A 665 -18.90 38.81 -4.27
N ASP A 666 -18.32 39.12 -3.12
CA ASP A 666 -19.02 39.88 -2.08
C ASP A 666 -18.25 41.15 -1.73
N ARG A 667 -18.99 42.19 -1.34
CA ARG A 667 -18.43 43.49 -0.94
C ARG A 667 -17.42 44.04 -1.96
N VAL A 668 -17.77 43.94 -3.24
CA VAL A 668 -16.98 44.55 -4.32
C VAL A 668 -17.23 46.05 -4.24
N GLU A 669 -16.17 46.82 -4.06
CA GLU A 669 -16.18 48.28 -4.06
C GLU A 669 -15.19 48.74 -5.13
N ALA A 670 -15.68 49.47 -6.12
CA ALA A 670 -14.91 49.97 -7.23
C ALA A 670 -15.11 51.49 -7.33
N SER A 671 -14.02 52.25 -7.33
CA SER A 671 -14.12 53.72 -7.37
C SER A 671 -13.01 54.34 -8.21
N ASN A 672 -13.30 55.52 -8.77
CA ASN A 672 -12.33 56.41 -9.39
C ASN A 672 -12.77 57.87 -9.18
N ASP A 673 -12.09 58.84 -9.82
CA ASP A 673 -12.38 60.28 -9.68
C ASP A 673 -13.84 60.69 -10.00
N ARG A 674 -14.60 59.85 -10.72
CA ARG A 674 -15.93 60.18 -11.23
C ARG A 674 -17.00 59.15 -10.88
N ILE A 675 -16.62 57.99 -10.34
CA ILE A 675 -17.48 56.81 -10.21
C ILE A 675 -17.30 56.17 -8.84
N ASP A 676 -18.42 55.68 -8.32
CA ASP A 676 -18.49 54.86 -7.11
C ASP A 676 -19.47 53.72 -7.38
N LEU A 677 -18.97 52.49 -7.37
CA LEU A 677 -19.71 51.28 -7.69
C LEU A 677 -19.54 50.28 -6.54
N ARG A 678 -20.64 49.71 -6.10
CA ARG A 678 -20.66 48.62 -5.12
C ARG A 678 -21.45 47.46 -5.67
N ALA A 679 -20.91 46.26 -5.57
CA ALA A 679 -21.57 45.07 -6.08
C ALA A 679 -21.38 43.87 -5.16
N ARG A 680 -22.38 42.99 -5.17
CA ARG A 680 -22.29 41.62 -4.66
C ARG A 680 -23.00 40.71 -5.64
N MET A 681 -22.41 39.56 -5.92
CA MET A 681 -22.92 38.63 -6.92
C MET A 681 -22.60 37.20 -6.50
N ARG A 682 -23.60 36.33 -6.60
CA ARG A 682 -23.50 34.89 -6.45
C ARG A 682 -23.94 34.25 -7.76
N ILE A 683 -23.10 33.41 -8.34
CA ILE A 683 -23.44 32.59 -9.49
C ILE A 683 -23.47 31.15 -9.01
N ALA A 684 -24.64 30.52 -9.01
CA ALA A 684 -24.82 29.15 -8.61
C ALA A 684 -25.52 28.37 -9.72
N ASP A 685 -24.94 27.24 -10.13
CA ASP A 685 -25.44 26.42 -11.24
C ASP A 685 -25.67 27.23 -12.53
N GLY A 686 -24.82 28.24 -12.77
CA GLY A 686 -24.91 29.13 -13.93
C GLY A 686 -25.92 30.29 -13.81
N THR A 687 -26.74 30.32 -12.76
CA THR A 687 -27.71 31.40 -12.52
C THR A 687 -27.08 32.50 -11.66
N PRO A 688 -27.01 33.75 -12.16
CA PRO A 688 -26.48 34.88 -11.41
C PRO A 688 -27.57 35.56 -10.59
N ASP A 689 -27.29 35.77 -9.31
CA ASP A 689 -28.04 36.63 -8.39
C ASP A 689 -27.12 37.69 -7.80
N GLY A 690 -27.62 38.90 -7.57
CA GLY A 690 -26.79 39.93 -6.99
C GLY A 690 -27.45 41.29 -6.87
N ASP A 691 -26.78 42.15 -6.13
CA ASP A 691 -27.17 43.54 -5.97
C ASP A 691 -26.04 44.43 -6.52
N LEU A 692 -26.41 45.44 -7.29
CA LEU A 692 -25.49 46.43 -7.85
C LEU A 692 -25.96 47.83 -7.45
N TYR A 693 -25.04 48.64 -6.94
CA TYR A 693 -25.21 50.07 -6.74
C TYR A 693 -24.16 50.81 -7.57
N ALA A 694 -24.58 51.77 -8.37
CA ALA A 694 -23.68 52.61 -9.18
C ALA A 694 -24.04 54.09 -9.02
N ARG A 695 -23.03 54.93 -8.85
CA ARG A 695 -23.16 56.37 -8.67
C ARG A 695 -22.25 57.15 -9.61
N TRP A 696 -22.82 58.20 -10.22
CA TRP A 696 -22.10 59.19 -11.02
C TRP A 696 -22.52 60.60 -10.59
N GLY A 697 -21.64 61.32 -9.90
CA GLY A 697 -21.97 62.61 -9.29
C GLY A 697 -23.09 62.48 -8.25
N VAL A 698 -24.25 63.13 -8.52
CA VAL A 698 -25.46 63.10 -7.67
C VAL A 698 -26.46 62.00 -8.05
N LEU A 699 -26.24 61.31 -9.19
CA LEU A 699 -27.15 60.29 -9.69
C LEU A 699 -26.71 58.92 -9.15
N GLY A 700 -27.59 58.24 -8.43
CA GLY A 700 -27.40 56.87 -7.95
C GLY A 700 -28.47 55.95 -8.50
N VAL A 701 -28.10 54.70 -8.78
CA VAL A 701 -29.03 53.63 -9.16
C VAL A 701 -28.64 52.35 -8.46
N GLY A 702 -29.65 51.63 -7.99
CA GLY A 702 -29.58 50.28 -7.48
C GLY A 702 -30.25 49.33 -8.47
N MET A 703 -29.76 48.10 -8.55
CA MET A 703 -30.32 47.04 -9.37
C MET A 703 -30.20 45.71 -8.63
N GLU A 704 -31.33 45.05 -8.47
CA GLU A 704 -31.46 43.69 -7.95
C GLU A 704 -31.53 42.72 -9.12
N LEU A 705 -30.80 41.62 -9.03
CA LEU A 705 -30.82 40.50 -9.96
C LEU A 705 -31.16 39.23 -9.17
N VAL A 706 -32.29 38.59 -9.48
CA VAL A 706 -32.75 37.34 -8.85
C VAL A 706 -33.28 36.42 -9.94
N ASP A 707 -32.74 35.21 -10.05
CA ASP A 707 -33.11 34.21 -11.06
C ASP A 707 -33.09 34.77 -12.50
N GLY A 708 -32.20 35.74 -12.77
CA GLY A 708 -32.12 36.45 -14.04
C GLY A 708 -33.16 37.57 -14.25
N GLU A 709 -34.13 37.74 -13.36
CA GLU A 709 -35.05 38.88 -13.34
C GLU A 709 -34.40 40.11 -12.70
N ARG A 710 -34.69 41.29 -13.27
CA ARG A 710 -34.00 42.54 -12.94
C ARG A 710 -34.99 43.56 -12.38
N THR A 711 -34.71 44.08 -11.18
CA THR A 711 -35.51 45.13 -10.54
C THR A 711 -34.67 46.37 -10.28
N TRP A 712 -35.18 47.53 -10.68
CA TRP A 712 -34.47 48.81 -10.55
C TRP A 712 -34.91 49.59 -9.31
N HIS A 713 -33.93 50.11 -8.57
CA HIS A 713 -34.13 50.96 -7.40
C HIS A 713 -33.48 52.32 -7.66
N LEU A 714 -34.30 53.35 -7.86
CA LEU A 714 -33.82 54.72 -8.14
C LEU A 714 -33.86 55.60 -6.87
N PRO A 715 -35.00 55.76 -6.18
CA PRO A 715 -35.04 56.49 -4.92
C PRO A 715 -34.44 55.65 -3.78
N GLY A 716 -33.60 56.27 -2.95
CA GLY A 716 -32.99 55.59 -1.80
C GLY A 716 -32.08 54.41 -2.20
N ALA A 717 -31.53 54.43 -3.41
CA ALA A 717 -30.75 53.32 -3.97
C ALA A 717 -29.56 52.90 -3.10
N ARG A 718 -28.96 53.86 -2.39
CA ARG A 718 -27.85 53.61 -1.49
C ARG A 718 -28.31 52.91 -0.22
N GLU A 719 -29.35 53.43 0.43
CA GLU A 719 -29.94 52.85 1.63
C GLU A 719 -30.47 51.45 1.35
N TRP A 720 -31.05 51.24 0.17
CA TRP A 720 -31.46 49.92 -0.32
C TRP A 720 -30.27 48.96 -0.35
N TYR A 721 -29.16 49.31 -1.02
CA TYR A 721 -27.99 48.43 -1.13
C TYR A 721 -27.32 48.16 0.23
N GLU A 722 -27.18 49.19 1.07
CA GLU A 722 -26.60 49.08 2.41
C GLU A 722 -27.46 48.22 3.35
N GLY A 723 -28.77 48.14 3.13
CA GLY A 723 -29.69 47.27 3.86
C GLY A 723 -29.68 45.80 3.44
N ARG A 724 -28.99 45.43 2.34
CA ARG A 724 -28.92 44.04 1.85
C ARG A 724 -27.93 43.20 2.66
N PRO A 725 -28.24 41.92 2.94
CA PRO A 725 -27.32 41.03 3.67
C PRO A 725 -26.05 40.72 2.85
N ALA A 726 -24.91 40.62 3.51
CA ALA A 726 -23.67 40.18 2.89
C ALA A 726 -23.80 38.71 2.42
N LEU A 727 -23.17 38.38 1.30
CA LEU A 727 -23.19 36.99 0.77
C LEU A 727 -22.20 36.09 1.49
N LEU A 728 -21.12 36.66 2.04
CA LEU A 728 -20.11 35.94 2.80
C LEU A 728 -20.12 36.41 4.26
N PRO A 729 -19.94 35.48 5.23
CA PRO A 729 -19.90 35.84 6.65
C PRO A 729 -18.77 36.84 6.96
N PRO A 730 -18.92 37.64 8.04
CA PRO A 730 -17.79 38.38 8.61
C PRO A 730 -16.73 37.39 9.12
N GLU A 731 -15.45 37.79 9.03
CA GLU A 731 -14.31 37.00 9.52
C GLU A 731 -14.35 36.85 11.05
#